data_AF-A0A8J7QXZ4-F1
#
_entry.id   AF-A0A8J7QXZ4-F1
#
_cell.length_a   1.000
_cell.length_b   1.000
_cell.length_c   1.000
_cell.angle_alpha   90.00
_cell.angle_beta   90.00
_cell.angle_gamma   90.00
#
_symmetry.space_group_name_H-M   'P 1'
#
loop_
_entity.id
_entity.type
_entity.pdbx_description
1 polymer ?
#
loop_
_entity_poly.entity_id
_entity_poly.type
_entity_poly.pdbx_seq_one_letter_code
_entity_poly.pdbx_strand_id
1 'polypeptide(L)'
;MEVSFERFAQLAQSTLFRSREIVVDEKSNTARLGNIVFSSAKDANKATMKAFREAMSRKFGVFGEHAFDTVLGRRQQLQKPLRSHDVYRVVSKLSVLKEKRFLNELARQIDTSPKTQELSREMRIEVRHIIRNAPLHQCDLKECRSLADIARMADKRIQMAIDSVIERQASGKTIAISSKAMGDRRQVDSEIPSDGATGLKNLTTIFKKSETSIEDLVNKGKLGVGMRINRSATSPVLFDKLKSNGVEPGFIYRNDWSLDDTRGMLADHKSQESLDALNALKQKYPALAQKCEGLAEREQIMLFGRLHPAGMSALADFVIEKSMTNSNNSIYRAFCQQYPGTSPDQWQFIGVDRIKRDLFPQIRDRIMNVGPDDGAYKMSPIFKHFTERHIVKLDYNEGDRVFTKKAASAGKFMRPERIKIGRMMGQVYRLQTATTADKASAGAVTEALANDLTRIAGVPSQELSIVRGQYSDGHPKLMLEAKYAEGYKDMENGYLKDGQIVPPNGEKVESLGRYKAFFLVTADRDAVGSRGQNKGFVKGGDNMPGTFFAIDPGHSLEGNSRFLEVDDNFSFKDTYGFSTKPRFKNFSVFDDDTRFSKFQGALNLRELQQSGKVDQLFSQYRTAFTLNDNALTPAERQLRVAINAEIDKKEAEFKDSLAKILQVADNQFKLYDDLATEGPAFQEKAIETIENLEKLTSPTTWVSPKGQVALKHLAVIPETRVAWRAHVEDGNLVYHCDQPLSELAKTQLRAFAASAKAQLEIDAEGCARLTIDRAAADTAFTVFSEKNVASVTHTEEAAARARGEDGLAEARTVGTNANGAANRPAQESGRSFVLPDRLDVHVGNDTVTFQKQHYEAMLENTPKADRPRSLEELQNILAGRIQRGRDILAAVYAGNGSRYAATTRNVACVTMALHAGTVKKGELNERGAFSVSDPDGRLYQ
;
A
#
# COMPACT_ATOMS: atom_id res chain seq x y z
N MET A 1 -33.35 26.96 -19.29
CA MET A 1 -33.63 26.16 -20.50
C MET A 1 -32.38 25.38 -20.84
N GLU A 2 -32.44 24.06 -20.90
CA GLU A 2 -31.26 23.22 -21.17
C GLU A 2 -31.23 22.81 -22.66
N VAL A 3 -30.04 22.64 -23.25
CA VAL A 3 -29.91 22.27 -24.68
C VAL A 3 -30.45 20.86 -24.92
N SER A 4 -31.35 20.71 -25.90
CA SER A 4 -31.90 19.40 -26.29
C SER A 4 -30.94 18.61 -27.18
N PHE A 5 -31.05 17.27 -27.14
CA PHE A 5 -30.24 16.41 -28.03
C PHE A 5 -30.61 16.63 -29.49
N GLU A 6 -31.88 16.88 -29.79
CA GLU A 6 -32.41 17.14 -31.13
C GLU A 6 -31.64 18.28 -31.80
N ARG A 7 -31.28 19.32 -31.02
CA ARG A 7 -30.46 20.42 -31.53
C ARG A 7 -29.06 19.97 -31.91
N PHE A 8 -28.39 19.17 -31.09
CA PHE A 8 -27.07 18.61 -31.44
C PHE A 8 -27.13 17.69 -32.66
N ALA A 9 -28.18 16.88 -32.77
CA ALA A 9 -28.38 15.99 -33.92
C ALA A 9 -28.63 16.77 -35.22
N GLN A 10 -29.44 17.83 -35.19
CA GLN A 10 -29.66 18.72 -36.32
C GLN A 10 -28.36 19.36 -36.82
N LEU A 11 -27.53 19.88 -35.90
CA LEU A 11 -26.24 20.48 -36.25
C LEU A 11 -25.27 19.44 -36.85
N ALA A 12 -25.36 18.18 -36.40
CA ALA A 12 -24.55 17.07 -36.90
C ALA A 12 -24.98 16.55 -38.28
N GLN A 13 -26.24 16.76 -38.69
CA GLN A 13 -26.78 16.33 -39.99
C GLN A 13 -26.37 17.25 -41.15
N SER A 14 -25.78 18.42 -40.88
CA SER A 14 -25.23 19.31 -41.91
C SER A 14 -24.03 18.66 -42.61
N THR A 15 -24.29 17.95 -43.72
CA THR A 15 -23.34 17.13 -44.49
C THR A 15 -22.12 17.90 -45.03
N LEU A 16 -22.24 19.21 -45.23
CA LEU A 16 -21.18 20.08 -45.76
C LEU A 16 -20.03 20.39 -44.77
N PHE A 17 -20.16 20.08 -43.46
CA PHE A 17 -19.23 20.61 -42.44
C PHE A 17 -18.87 19.62 -41.32
N ARG A 18 -18.51 18.37 -41.65
CA ARG A 18 -18.23 17.29 -40.67
C ARG A 18 -17.12 17.60 -39.64
N SER A 19 -16.19 18.51 -39.95
CA SER A 19 -15.09 18.93 -39.06
C SER A 19 -15.43 20.13 -38.18
N ARG A 20 -16.56 20.82 -38.42
CA ARG A 20 -16.91 22.07 -37.76
C ARG A 20 -17.29 21.86 -36.31
N GLU A 21 -16.83 22.79 -35.48
CA GLU A 21 -17.09 22.83 -34.05
C GLU A 21 -18.57 23.07 -33.75
N ILE A 22 -19.05 22.53 -32.65
CA ILE A 22 -20.32 22.86 -32.03
C ILE A 22 -19.99 23.59 -30.73
N VAL A 23 -20.66 24.72 -30.48
CA VAL A 23 -20.49 25.54 -29.28
C VAL A 23 -21.85 25.75 -28.63
N VAL A 24 -21.91 25.64 -27.31
CA VAL A 24 -23.06 26.07 -26.51
C VAL A 24 -22.82 27.49 -26.04
N ASP A 25 -23.74 28.38 -26.37
CA ASP A 25 -23.74 29.76 -25.89
C ASP A 25 -24.33 29.80 -24.47
N GLU A 26 -23.56 30.28 -23.51
CA GLU A 26 -23.96 30.34 -22.10
C GLU A 26 -25.11 31.31 -21.83
N LYS A 27 -25.29 32.35 -22.68
CA LYS A 27 -26.35 33.35 -22.49
C LYS A 27 -27.69 32.90 -23.06
N SER A 28 -27.67 32.23 -24.21
CA SER A 28 -28.90 31.77 -24.87
C SER A 28 -29.22 30.30 -24.59
N ASN A 29 -28.29 29.54 -23.98
CA ASN A 29 -28.44 28.12 -23.70
C ASN A 29 -28.83 27.29 -24.95
N THR A 30 -28.27 27.68 -26.10
CA THR A 30 -28.51 27.04 -27.39
C THR A 30 -27.20 26.59 -28.02
N ALA A 31 -27.21 25.39 -28.62
CA ALA A 31 -26.09 24.92 -29.42
C ALA A 31 -26.15 25.52 -30.84
N ARG A 32 -24.98 25.91 -31.35
CA ARG A 32 -24.77 26.41 -32.72
C ARG A 32 -23.46 25.90 -33.30
N LEU A 33 -23.29 26.01 -34.62
CA LEU A 33 -22.02 25.74 -35.28
C LEU A 33 -21.01 26.85 -34.95
N GLY A 34 -19.83 26.46 -34.51
CA GLY A 34 -18.68 27.32 -34.24
C GLY A 34 -17.83 27.59 -35.48
N ASN A 35 -16.63 28.12 -35.26
CA ASN A 35 -15.69 28.46 -36.34
C ASN A 35 -15.02 27.20 -36.94
N ILE A 36 -14.57 27.32 -38.19
CA ILE A 36 -13.90 26.23 -38.93
C ILE A 36 -12.38 26.25 -38.66
N VAL A 37 -11.81 27.44 -38.43
CA VAL A 37 -10.35 27.67 -38.38
C VAL A 37 -9.81 27.80 -36.96
N PHE A 38 -10.57 28.42 -36.05
CA PHE A 38 -10.14 28.70 -34.68
C PHE A 38 -11.04 28.00 -33.66
N SER A 39 -10.43 27.26 -32.73
CA SER A 39 -11.12 26.60 -31.61
C SER A 39 -11.67 27.64 -30.63
N SER A 40 -12.84 27.38 -30.05
CA SER A 40 -13.30 28.16 -28.90
C SER A 40 -12.36 28.01 -27.70
N ALA A 41 -12.50 28.94 -26.75
CA ALA A 41 -11.77 28.93 -25.47
C ALA A 41 -12.04 27.62 -24.69
N LYS A 42 -11.07 27.23 -23.86
CA LYS A 42 -11.09 25.97 -23.09
C LYS A 42 -12.35 25.80 -22.24
N ASP A 43 -12.84 26.87 -21.63
CA ASP A 43 -14.03 26.84 -20.78
C ASP A 43 -15.31 26.64 -21.59
N ALA A 44 -15.44 27.30 -22.75
CA ALA A 44 -16.55 27.10 -23.68
C ALA A 44 -16.58 25.66 -24.24
N ASN A 45 -15.42 25.07 -24.52
CA ASN A 45 -15.31 23.66 -24.92
C ASN A 45 -15.78 22.72 -23.81
N LYS A 46 -15.39 23.01 -22.56
CA LYS A 46 -15.80 22.22 -21.39
C LYS A 46 -17.31 22.32 -21.16
N ALA A 47 -17.89 23.51 -21.23
CA ALA A 47 -19.33 23.74 -21.12
C ALA A 47 -20.11 23.01 -22.22
N THR A 48 -19.65 23.10 -23.47
CA THR A 48 -20.27 22.42 -24.62
C THR A 48 -20.24 20.89 -24.47
N MET A 49 -19.09 20.33 -24.08
CA MET A 49 -18.97 18.88 -23.83
C MET A 49 -19.88 18.41 -22.70
N LYS A 50 -19.97 19.20 -21.61
CA LYS A 50 -20.87 18.93 -20.48
C LYS A 50 -22.33 18.93 -20.92
N ALA A 51 -22.77 19.98 -21.62
CA ALA A 51 -24.14 20.11 -22.12
C ALA A 51 -24.52 18.99 -23.10
N PHE A 52 -23.60 18.56 -23.97
CA PHE A 52 -23.85 17.41 -24.86
C PHE A 52 -23.94 16.09 -24.08
N ARG A 53 -23.07 15.86 -23.08
CA ARG A 53 -23.15 14.68 -22.19
C ARG A 53 -24.48 14.63 -21.43
N GLU A 54 -24.94 15.77 -20.91
CA GLU A 54 -26.23 15.90 -20.22
C GLU A 54 -27.41 15.67 -21.18
N ALA A 55 -27.38 16.21 -22.40
CA ALA A 55 -28.40 15.95 -23.42
C ALA A 55 -28.47 14.46 -23.81
N MET A 56 -27.31 13.80 -23.91
CA MET A 56 -27.22 12.35 -24.12
C MET A 56 -27.80 11.56 -22.94
N SER A 57 -27.50 11.97 -21.71
CA SER A 57 -28.06 11.37 -20.48
C SER A 57 -29.58 11.49 -20.43
N ARG A 58 -30.13 12.70 -20.66
CA ARG A 58 -31.59 12.91 -20.65
C ARG A 58 -32.33 12.04 -21.67
N LYS A 59 -31.81 11.97 -22.90
CA LYS A 59 -32.50 11.25 -23.99
C LYS A 59 -32.31 9.73 -23.93
N PHE A 60 -31.09 9.26 -23.67
CA PHE A 60 -30.71 7.85 -23.78
C PHE A 60 -30.29 7.22 -22.44
N GLY A 61 -30.42 7.96 -21.34
CA GLY A 61 -30.03 7.53 -20.00
C GLY A 61 -28.55 7.17 -19.91
N VAL A 62 -28.27 6.13 -19.12
CA VAL A 62 -26.90 5.66 -18.85
C VAL A 62 -26.15 5.22 -20.11
N PHE A 63 -26.87 4.79 -21.14
CA PHE A 63 -26.28 4.40 -22.43
C PHE A 63 -25.80 5.61 -23.22
N GLY A 64 -26.49 6.74 -23.09
CA GLY A 64 -26.09 8.01 -23.69
C GLY A 64 -24.78 8.54 -23.12
N GLU A 65 -24.70 8.58 -21.79
CA GLU A 65 -23.46 8.95 -21.09
C GLU A 65 -22.30 8.03 -21.49
N HIS A 66 -22.55 6.73 -21.52
CA HIS A 66 -21.50 5.78 -21.83
C HIS A 66 -21.01 5.86 -23.27
N ALA A 67 -21.92 6.05 -24.23
CA ALA A 67 -21.54 6.28 -25.62
C ALA A 67 -20.71 7.56 -25.77
N PHE A 68 -21.08 8.63 -25.04
CA PHE A 68 -20.30 9.86 -24.98
C PHE A 68 -18.90 9.59 -24.40
N ASP A 69 -18.81 8.97 -23.23
CA ASP A 69 -17.54 8.75 -22.53
C ASP A 69 -16.59 7.88 -23.37
N THR A 70 -17.11 6.84 -24.05
CA THR A 70 -16.33 5.94 -24.92
C THR A 70 -15.70 6.66 -26.11
N VAL A 71 -16.43 7.61 -26.71
CA VAL A 71 -15.99 8.26 -27.96
C VAL A 71 -15.25 9.57 -27.66
N LEU A 72 -15.67 10.30 -26.63
CA LEU A 72 -15.27 11.69 -26.36
C LEU A 72 -14.59 11.92 -25.02
N GLY A 73 -14.51 10.93 -24.11
CA GLY A 73 -13.92 11.11 -22.78
C GLY A 73 -12.51 11.70 -22.82
N ARG A 74 -11.62 11.12 -23.64
CA ARG A 74 -10.25 11.65 -23.86
C ARG A 74 -10.25 13.08 -24.42
N ARG A 75 -11.23 13.41 -25.27
CA ARG A 75 -11.33 14.71 -25.94
C ARG A 75 -11.81 15.80 -24.98
N GLN A 76 -12.77 15.46 -24.12
CA GLN A 76 -13.25 16.30 -23.03
C GLN A 76 -12.12 16.60 -22.02
N GLN A 77 -11.33 15.59 -21.63
CA GLN A 77 -10.17 15.78 -20.73
C GLN A 77 -9.11 16.72 -21.31
N LEU A 78 -8.91 16.67 -22.63
CA LEU A 78 -8.00 17.55 -23.35
C LEU A 78 -8.61 18.93 -23.64
N GLN A 79 -9.82 19.22 -23.16
CA GLN A 79 -10.56 20.47 -23.38
C GLN A 79 -10.68 20.84 -24.87
N LYS A 80 -10.79 19.81 -25.71
CA LYS A 80 -10.93 19.97 -27.16
C LYS A 80 -12.39 20.22 -27.56
N PRO A 81 -12.62 20.95 -28.66
CA PRO A 81 -13.97 21.29 -29.10
C PRO A 81 -14.77 20.06 -29.54
N LEU A 82 -16.08 20.06 -29.32
CA LEU A 82 -17.01 19.06 -29.84
C LEU A 82 -17.21 19.30 -31.35
N ARG A 83 -17.15 18.26 -32.19
CA ARG A 83 -17.37 18.41 -33.65
C ARG A 83 -18.64 17.72 -34.12
N SER A 84 -19.14 18.14 -35.27
CA SER A 84 -20.34 17.55 -35.88
C SER A 84 -20.23 16.03 -36.11
N HIS A 85 -19.07 15.53 -36.56
CA HIS A 85 -18.86 14.08 -36.69
C HIS A 85 -18.74 13.32 -35.36
N ASP A 86 -18.36 14.00 -34.27
CA ASP A 86 -18.25 13.39 -32.95
C ASP A 86 -19.64 12.96 -32.45
N VAL A 87 -20.66 13.79 -32.69
CA VAL A 87 -22.07 13.47 -32.39
C VAL A 87 -22.52 12.20 -33.13
N TYR A 88 -22.22 12.08 -34.43
CA TYR A 88 -22.55 10.87 -35.21
C TYR A 88 -21.82 9.62 -34.68
N ARG A 89 -20.54 9.74 -34.32
CA ARG A 89 -19.78 8.62 -33.75
C ARG A 89 -20.32 8.19 -32.38
N VAL A 90 -20.77 9.13 -31.55
CA VAL A 90 -21.44 8.82 -30.27
C VAL A 90 -22.75 8.09 -30.51
N VAL A 91 -23.61 8.62 -31.41
CA VAL A 91 -24.93 8.02 -31.69
C VAL A 91 -24.81 6.63 -32.30
N SER A 92 -23.90 6.42 -33.25
CA SER A 92 -23.70 5.12 -33.90
C SER A 92 -23.18 4.02 -32.96
N LYS A 93 -22.67 4.37 -31.77
CA LYS A 93 -22.29 3.40 -30.73
C LYS A 93 -23.45 2.97 -29.85
N LEU A 94 -24.59 3.69 -29.83
CA LEU A 94 -25.70 3.40 -28.91
C LEU A 94 -26.32 2.01 -29.12
N SER A 95 -26.65 1.65 -30.36
CA SER A 95 -27.27 0.35 -30.68
C SER A 95 -26.37 -0.81 -30.31
N VAL A 96 -25.11 -0.77 -30.75
CA VAL A 96 -24.09 -1.79 -30.46
C VAL A 96 -23.86 -1.92 -28.95
N LEU A 97 -23.85 -0.81 -28.21
CA LEU A 97 -23.68 -0.83 -26.76
C LEU A 97 -24.87 -1.47 -26.05
N LYS A 98 -26.09 -1.11 -26.43
CA LYS A 98 -27.32 -1.67 -25.86
C LYS A 98 -27.45 -3.15 -26.16
N GLU A 99 -27.17 -3.56 -27.39
CA GLU A 99 -27.18 -4.96 -27.82
C GLU A 99 -26.16 -5.79 -27.03
N LYS A 100 -24.90 -5.35 -26.95
CA LYS A 100 -23.89 -6.04 -26.14
C LYS A 100 -24.29 -6.13 -24.66
N ARG A 101 -24.87 -5.06 -24.11
CA ARG A 101 -25.34 -5.04 -22.71
C ARG A 101 -26.49 -6.01 -22.49
N PHE A 102 -27.42 -6.08 -23.44
CA PHE A 102 -28.53 -7.02 -23.42
C PHE A 102 -28.06 -8.47 -23.51
N LEU A 103 -27.18 -8.79 -24.48
CA LEU A 103 -26.63 -10.14 -24.62
C LEU A 103 -25.90 -10.59 -23.35
N ASN A 104 -25.13 -9.69 -22.73
CA ASN A 104 -24.45 -9.98 -21.47
C ASN A 104 -25.45 -10.21 -20.32
N GLU A 105 -26.51 -9.41 -20.20
CA GLU A 105 -27.55 -9.57 -19.18
C GLU A 105 -28.41 -10.83 -19.40
N LEU A 106 -28.63 -11.22 -20.65
CA LEU A 106 -29.37 -12.41 -21.04
C LEU A 106 -28.58 -13.70 -20.73
N ALA A 107 -27.31 -13.75 -21.14
CA ALA A 107 -26.38 -14.83 -20.78
C ALA A 107 -26.20 -14.95 -19.25
N ARG A 108 -26.46 -13.85 -18.56
CA ARG A 108 -26.37 -13.75 -17.11
C ARG A 108 -27.59 -14.34 -16.40
N GLN A 109 -28.76 -13.80 -16.70
CA GLN A 109 -29.99 -14.21 -16.02
C GLN A 109 -30.38 -15.65 -16.36
N ILE A 110 -30.02 -16.15 -17.54
CA ILE A 110 -30.31 -17.54 -17.89
C ILE A 110 -29.63 -18.53 -16.93
N ASP A 111 -28.46 -18.18 -16.41
CA ASP A 111 -27.71 -19.05 -15.49
C ASP A 111 -28.08 -18.83 -14.02
N THR A 112 -28.57 -17.64 -13.65
CA THR A 112 -28.83 -17.29 -12.24
C THR A 112 -30.31 -17.14 -11.89
N SER A 113 -31.23 -17.11 -12.86
CA SER A 113 -32.66 -16.89 -12.57
C SER A 113 -33.27 -18.10 -11.85
N PRO A 114 -34.01 -17.90 -10.74
CA PRO A 114 -34.81 -18.95 -10.11
C PRO A 114 -35.63 -19.77 -11.10
N LYS A 115 -36.31 -19.07 -12.03
CA LYS A 115 -37.22 -19.67 -13.02
C LYS A 115 -36.51 -20.66 -13.93
N THR A 116 -35.24 -20.40 -14.28
CA THR A 116 -34.45 -21.34 -15.07
C THR A 116 -33.94 -22.51 -14.22
N GLN A 117 -33.61 -22.26 -12.95
CA GLN A 117 -33.08 -23.30 -12.05
C GLN A 117 -34.12 -24.35 -11.66
N GLU A 118 -35.39 -23.99 -11.60
CA GLU A 118 -36.51 -24.91 -11.33
C GLU A 118 -36.80 -25.87 -12.50
N LEU A 119 -36.32 -25.56 -13.71
CA LEU A 119 -36.49 -26.43 -14.87
C LEU A 119 -35.61 -27.68 -14.79
N SER A 120 -36.06 -28.76 -15.42
CA SER A 120 -35.23 -29.96 -15.61
C SER A 120 -33.96 -29.64 -16.40
N ARG A 121 -32.94 -30.50 -16.29
CA ARG A 121 -31.68 -30.32 -17.01
C ARG A 121 -31.90 -30.22 -18.52
N GLU A 122 -32.81 -31.02 -19.06
CA GLU A 122 -33.16 -31.08 -20.48
C GLU A 122 -33.82 -29.77 -20.93
N MET A 123 -34.81 -29.29 -20.17
CA MET A 123 -35.49 -28.02 -20.44
C MET A 123 -34.52 -26.83 -20.40
N ARG A 124 -33.59 -26.80 -19.43
CA ARG A 124 -32.55 -25.75 -19.36
C ARG A 124 -31.66 -25.71 -20.60
N ILE A 125 -31.30 -26.89 -21.14
CA ILE A 125 -30.49 -26.99 -22.36
C ILE A 125 -31.28 -26.44 -23.56
N GLU A 126 -32.57 -26.76 -23.67
CA GLU A 126 -33.42 -26.26 -24.75
C GLU A 126 -33.64 -24.74 -24.67
N VAL A 127 -33.91 -24.21 -23.47
CA VAL A 127 -34.02 -22.76 -23.23
C VAL A 127 -32.74 -22.04 -23.68
N ARG A 128 -31.56 -22.57 -23.31
CA ARG A 128 -30.26 -22.04 -23.75
C ARG A 128 -30.10 -22.10 -25.27
N HIS A 129 -30.57 -23.17 -25.91
CA HIS A 129 -30.51 -23.30 -27.36
C HIS A 129 -31.37 -22.26 -28.07
N ILE A 130 -32.63 -22.07 -27.63
CA ILE A 130 -33.55 -21.05 -28.15
C ILE A 130 -32.96 -19.65 -28.01
N ILE A 131 -32.39 -19.35 -26.85
CA ILE A 131 -31.78 -18.03 -26.57
C ILE A 131 -30.52 -17.80 -27.40
N ARG A 132 -29.65 -18.81 -27.55
CA ARG A 132 -28.44 -18.69 -28.37
C ARG A 132 -28.74 -18.43 -29.84
N ASN A 133 -29.76 -19.08 -30.41
CA ASN A 133 -30.07 -18.96 -31.83
C ASN A 133 -30.80 -17.66 -32.18
N ALA A 134 -31.63 -17.15 -31.27
CA ALA A 134 -32.42 -15.95 -31.50
C ALA A 134 -32.46 -15.05 -30.25
N PRO A 135 -31.33 -14.45 -29.85
CA PRO A 135 -31.24 -13.73 -28.58
C PRO A 135 -32.13 -12.48 -28.55
N LEU A 136 -32.27 -11.77 -29.67
CA LEU A 136 -33.04 -10.51 -29.77
C LEU A 136 -34.51 -10.72 -30.19
N HIS A 137 -35.00 -11.95 -30.26
CA HIS A 137 -36.37 -12.23 -30.69
C HIS A 137 -37.39 -11.44 -29.85
N GLN A 138 -38.18 -10.58 -30.50
CA GLN A 138 -39.19 -9.69 -29.89
C GLN A 138 -38.66 -8.77 -28.78
N CYS A 139 -37.38 -8.40 -28.81
CA CYS A 139 -36.76 -7.48 -27.86
C CYS A 139 -36.45 -6.13 -28.52
N ASP A 140 -37.18 -5.06 -28.19
CA ASP A 140 -36.84 -3.71 -28.64
C ASP A 140 -35.97 -2.98 -27.60
N LEU A 141 -34.68 -2.82 -27.93
CA LEU A 141 -33.71 -2.14 -27.06
C LEU A 141 -33.73 -0.61 -27.22
N LYS A 142 -34.47 -0.05 -28.18
CA LYS A 142 -34.50 1.41 -28.43
C LYS A 142 -35.01 2.18 -27.23
N GLU A 143 -36.01 1.63 -26.53
CA GLU A 143 -36.65 2.25 -25.38
C GLU A 143 -35.87 2.10 -24.08
N CYS A 144 -34.91 1.16 -23.99
CA CYS A 144 -34.11 0.97 -22.79
C CYS A 144 -33.25 2.21 -22.49
N ARG A 145 -33.44 2.84 -21.33
CA ARG A 145 -32.64 4.00 -20.87
C ARG A 145 -31.77 3.67 -19.66
N SER A 146 -32.06 2.57 -18.98
CA SER A 146 -31.34 2.11 -17.79
C SER A 146 -30.87 0.66 -17.91
N LEU A 147 -29.95 0.26 -17.02
CA LEU A 147 -29.59 -1.16 -16.87
C LEU A 147 -30.77 -2.01 -16.37
N ALA A 148 -31.68 -1.41 -15.59
CA ALA A 148 -32.89 -2.09 -15.13
C ALA A 148 -33.85 -2.40 -16.29
N ASP A 149 -33.91 -1.54 -17.32
CA ASP A 149 -34.71 -1.82 -18.52
C ASP A 149 -34.11 -3.00 -19.31
N ILE A 150 -32.79 -3.06 -19.42
CA ILE A 150 -32.08 -4.19 -20.04
C ILE A 150 -32.32 -5.49 -19.26
N ALA A 151 -32.24 -5.44 -17.92
CA ALA A 151 -32.52 -6.59 -17.06
C ALA A 151 -33.95 -7.09 -17.21
N ARG A 152 -34.94 -6.19 -17.26
CA ARG A 152 -36.35 -6.55 -17.46
C ARG A 152 -36.60 -7.15 -18.85
N MET A 153 -35.96 -6.60 -19.89
CA MET A 153 -36.05 -7.14 -21.25
C MET A 153 -35.43 -8.53 -21.34
N ALA A 154 -34.29 -8.76 -20.66
CA ALA A 154 -33.65 -10.07 -20.59
C ALA A 154 -34.52 -11.10 -19.87
N ASP A 155 -35.14 -10.73 -18.74
CA ASP A 155 -36.08 -11.60 -18.01
C ASP A 155 -37.28 -11.97 -18.89
N LYS A 156 -37.89 -10.98 -19.56
CA LYS A 156 -38.98 -11.22 -20.52
C LYS A 156 -38.56 -12.20 -21.61
N ARG A 157 -37.37 -12.03 -22.19
CA ARG A 157 -36.85 -12.92 -23.23
C ARG A 157 -36.62 -14.34 -22.71
N ILE A 158 -36.15 -14.50 -21.47
CA ILE A 158 -35.98 -15.79 -20.82
C ILE A 158 -37.33 -16.43 -20.59
N GLN A 159 -38.30 -15.71 -20.03
CA GLN A 159 -39.66 -16.21 -19.82
C GLN A 159 -40.28 -16.75 -21.11
N MET A 160 -40.20 -15.98 -22.21
CA MET A 160 -40.68 -16.45 -23.52
C MET A 160 -39.99 -17.73 -24.02
N ALA A 161 -38.69 -17.91 -23.70
CA ALA A 161 -37.99 -19.15 -24.03
C ALA A 161 -38.51 -20.32 -23.18
N ILE A 162 -38.73 -20.08 -21.89
CA ILE A 162 -39.26 -21.08 -20.95
C ILE A 162 -40.66 -21.51 -21.38
N ASP A 163 -41.55 -20.55 -21.64
CA ASP A 163 -42.93 -20.81 -22.07
C ASP A 163 -42.94 -21.61 -23.38
N SER A 164 -42.08 -21.25 -24.35
CA SER A 164 -41.94 -22.00 -25.59
C SER A 164 -41.46 -23.44 -25.38
N VAL A 165 -40.60 -23.71 -24.39
CA VAL A 165 -40.15 -25.08 -24.07
C VAL A 165 -41.26 -25.86 -23.38
N ILE A 166 -41.98 -25.23 -22.44
CA ILE A 166 -43.12 -25.85 -21.75
C ILE A 166 -44.21 -26.23 -22.75
N GLU A 167 -44.60 -25.32 -23.65
CA GLU A 167 -45.58 -25.58 -24.71
C GLU A 167 -45.13 -26.71 -25.66
N ARG A 168 -43.85 -26.75 -26.01
CA ARG A 168 -43.29 -27.82 -26.86
C ARG A 168 -43.33 -29.18 -26.19
N GLN A 169 -42.97 -29.26 -24.91
CA GLN A 169 -43.08 -30.50 -24.14
C GLN A 169 -44.53 -30.95 -23.97
N ALA A 170 -45.45 -30.02 -23.72
CA ALA A 170 -46.88 -30.31 -23.70
C ALA A 170 -47.40 -30.82 -25.05
N SER A 171 -46.79 -30.39 -26.17
CA SER A 171 -47.11 -30.84 -27.54
C SER A 171 -46.36 -32.09 -28.01
N GLY A 172 -45.52 -32.72 -27.19
CA GLY A 172 -44.75 -33.92 -27.53
C GLY A 172 -43.58 -33.70 -28.51
N LYS A 173 -43.15 -32.45 -28.74
CA LYS A 173 -42.03 -32.10 -29.63
C LYS A 173 -40.77 -31.83 -28.82
N THR A 174 -39.97 -32.86 -28.56
CA THR A 174 -38.70 -32.72 -27.81
C THR A 174 -37.50 -32.64 -28.76
N ILE A 175 -36.58 -31.71 -28.50
CA ILE A 175 -35.31 -31.58 -29.26
C ILE A 175 -34.23 -32.41 -28.55
N ALA A 176 -33.57 -33.32 -29.28
CA ALA A 176 -32.44 -34.08 -28.76
C ALA A 176 -31.18 -33.18 -28.69
N ILE A 177 -30.67 -32.88 -27.48
CA ILE A 177 -29.49 -32.00 -27.29
C ILE A 177 -28.48 -32.62 -26.32
N SER A 178 -27.20 -32.56 -26.70
CA SER A 178 -26.04 -33.09 -25.97
C SER A 178 -25.73 -32.34 -24.66
N SER A 179 -25.34 -33.11 -23.64
CA SER A 179 -25.26 -32.76 -22.21
C SER A 179 -24.02 -31.97 -21.75
N LYS A 180 -23.16 -31.50 -22.67
CA LYS A 180 -21.83 -30.91 -22.40
C LYS A 180 -21.82 -29.44 -21.93
N ALA A 181 -22.92 -28.93 -21.36
CA ALA A 181 -23.13 -27.49 -21.13
C ALA A 181 -23.39 -27.06 -19.67
N MET A 182 -22.92 -27.81 -18.67
CA MET A 182 -22.97 -27.34 -17.27
C MET A 182 -21.55 -27.03 -16.79
N GLY A 183 -21.33 -25.76 -16.42
CA GLY A 183 -20.10 -25.33 -15.74
C GLY A 183 -20.04 -25.96 -14.36
N ASP A 184 -18.86 -26.42 -13.99
CA ASP A 184 -18.60 -27.07 -12.71
C ASP A 184 -18.81 -26.13 -11.52
N ARG A 185 -19.20 -26.73 -10.40
CA ARG A 185 -19.15 -26.14 -9.06
C ARG A 185 -17.78 -25.51 -8.82
N ARG A 186 -17.75 -24.25 -8.43
CA ARG A 186 -16.66 -23.69 -7.61
C ARG A 186 -17.23 -23.33 -6.26
N GLN A 187 -16.52 -23.73 -5.23
CA GLN A 187 -16.84 -23.45 -3.85
C GLN A 187 -15.70 -22.59 -3.29
N VAL A 188 -15.95 -21.31 -3.06
CA VAL A 188 -15.15 -20.38 -2.21
C VAL A 188 -16.06 -19.15 -1.99
N ASP A 189 -16.14 -18.47 -0.84
CA ASP A 189 -15.10 -18.16 0.14
C ASP A 189 -15.55 -18.30 1.60
N SER A 190 -14.62 -18.76 2.43
CA SER A 190 -14.60 -18.59 3.89
C SER A 190 -13.97 -17.26 4.27
N GLU A 191 -14.52 -16.55 5.26
CA GLU A 191 -13.81 -15.46 5.93
C GLU A 191 -12.54 -16.01 6.60
N ILE A 192 -11.41 -15.32 6.40
CA ILE A 192 -10.12 -15.67 6.96
C ILE A 192 -9.69 -14.54 7.91
N PRO A 193 -9.17 -14.86 9.10
CA PRO A 193 -8.64 -13.90 10.05
C PRO A 193 -7.52 -13.03 9.44
N SER A 194 -7.27 -11.86 10.06
CA SER A 194 -6.44 -10.78 9.52
C SER A 194 -4.96 -11.14 9.26
N ASP A 195 -4.50 -12.30 9.71
CA ASP A 195 -3.11 -12.76 9.76
C ASP A 195 -2.75 -13.92 8.81
N GLY A 196 -3.69 -14.41 7.98
CA GLY A 196 -3.45 -15.52 7.03
C GLY A 196 -2.86 -15.08 5.69
N ALA A 197 -2.08 -15.96 5.04
CA ALA A 197 -1.52 -15.75 3.70
C ALA A 197 -2.64 -15.58 2.65
N THR A 198 -2.79 -14.37 2.12
CA THR A 198 -3.87 -14.05 1.18
C THR A 198 -3.53 -14.36 -0.27
N GLY A 199 -2.23 -14.42 -0.59
CA GLY A 199 -1.74 -14.73 -1.93
C GLY A 199 -2.18 -16.10 -2.44
N LEU A 200 -2.37 -17.08 -1.57
CA LEU A 200 -2.57 -18.47 -1.98
C LEU A 200 -4.04 -18.86 -2.19
N LYS A 201 -5.00 -17.98 -1.86
CA LYS A 201 -6.44 -18.29 -1.84
C LYS A 201 -7.04 -18.63 -3.21
N ASN A 202 -6.59 -17.97 -4.28
CA ASN A 202 -7.22 -18.06 -5.62
C ASN A 202 -6.46 -18.97 -6.61
N LEU A 203 -5.55 -19.82 -6.11
CA LEU A 203 -4.79 -20.75 -6.93
C LEU A 203 -5.64 -21.78 -7.69
N THR A 204 -6.90 -22.00 -7.29
CA THR A 204 -7.82 -22.97 -7.92
C THR A 204 -8.65 -22.38 -9.07
N THR A 205 -8.70 -21.05 -9.19
CA THR A 205 -9.43 -20.39 -10.27
C THR A 205 -8.57 -20.40 -11.53
N ILE A 206 -8.94 -21.26 -12.49
CA ILE A 206 -8.29 -21.40 -13.80
C ILE A 206 -9.17 -20.76 -14.89
N PHE A 207 -8.61 -19.87 -15.71
CA PHE A 207 -9.24 -19.37 -16.95
C PHE A 207 -9.21 -20.47 -18.03
N LYS A 208 -10.26 -20.65 -18.84
CA LYS A 208 -10.25 -21.69 -19.90
C LYS A 208 -9.27 -21.31 -21.01
N LYS A 209 -8.79 -22.29 -21.78
CA LYS A 209 -7.81 -22.09 -22.88
C LYS A 209 -8.15 -20.99 -23.91
N SER A 210 -9.43 -20.64 -24.07
CA SER A 210 -9.86 -19.54 -24.95
C SER A 210 -9.90 -18.15 -24.26
N GLU A 211 -9.46 -18.03 -23.01
CA GLU A 211 -9.75 -16.91 -22.11
C GLU A 211 -8.43 -16.47 -21.45
N THR A 212 -7.65 -15.67 -22.16
CA THR A 212 -6.24 -15.40 -21.81
C THR A 212 -6.07 -14.11 -20.99
N SER A 213 -7.15 -13.34 -20.85
CA SER A 213 -7.28 -12.14 -20.01
C SER A 213 -8.71 -11.97 -19.49
N ILE A 214 -8.91 -11.11 -18.50
CA ILE A 214 -10.26 -10.71 -18.05
C ILE A 214 -10.97 -9.93 -19.15
N GLU A 215 -10.23 -9.17 -19.96
CA GLU A 215 -10.76 -8.49 -21.13
C GLU A 215 -11.42 -9.46 -22.12
N ASP A 216 -10.78 -10.60 -22.39
CA ASP A 216 -11.30 -11.62 -23.31
C ASP A 216 -12.60 -12.24 -22.82
N LEU A 217 -12.69 -12.47 -21.51
CA LEU A 217 -13.90 -12.99 -20.90
C LEU A 217 -15.08 -12.01 -20.98
N VAL A 218 -14.80 -10.72 -20.74
CA VAL A 218 -15.78 -9.62 -20.87
C VAL A 218 -16.22 -9.47 -22.33
N ASN A 219 -15.27 -9.53 -23.26
CA ASN A 219 -15.54 -9.39 -24.70
C ASN A 219 -16.30 -10.58 -25.30
N LYS A 220 -16.10 -11.79 -24.76
CA LYS A 220 -16.76 -13.02 -25.22
C LYS A 220 -18.10 -13.29 -24.54
N GLY A 221 -18.51 -12.46 -23.58
CA GLY A 221 -19.74 -12.65 -22.80
C GLY A 221 -19.79 -13.98 -22.04
N LYS A 222 -18.62 -14.62 -21.81
CA LYS A 222 -18.46 -15.95 -21.18
C LYS A 222 -18.22 -15.87 -19.68
N LEU A 223 -17.78 -14.71 -19.18
CA LEU A 223 -18.01 -14.39 -17.79
C LEU A 223 -19.51 -14.22 -17.61
N GLY A 224 -20.11 -15.13 -16.85
CA GLY A 224 -21.29 -14.75 -16.11
C GLY A 224 -20.96 -13.46 -15.34
N VAL A 225 -21.81 -12.45 -15.42
CA VAL A 225 -22.52 -11.95 -14.23
C VAL A 225 -21.68 -11.67 -12.97
N GLY A 226 -20.37 -11.47 -13.04
CA GLY A 226 -19.52 -11.51 -11.83
C GLY A 226 -18.70 -10.25 -11.66
N MET A 227 -18.65 -9.41 -12.70
CA MET A 227 -17.70 -8.32 -12.81
C MET A 227 -18.37 -7.11 -13.44
N ARG A 228 -18.88 -6.21 -12.60
CA ARG A 228 -19.22 -4.85 -13.07
C ARG A 228 -17.91 -4.06 -13.20
N ILE A 229 -17.38 -3.92 -14.41
CA ILE A 229 -16.33 -2.93 -14.68
C ILE A 229 -16.86 -1.57 -14.20
N ASN A 230 -16.17 -0.97 -13.24
CA ASN A 230 -16.61 0.20 -12.51
C ASN A 230 -17.07 1.30 -13.48
N ARG A 231 -18.38 1.53 -13.53
CA ARG A 231 -19.00 2.72 -14.12
C ARG A 231 -19.81 3.37 -13.02
N SER A 232 -19.19 4.28 -12.27
CA SER A 232 -19.98 5.19 -11.46
C SER A 232 -20.23 6.47 -12.24
N ALA A 233 -21.40 7.06 -12.04
CA ALA A 233 -21.73 8.41 -12.53
C ALA A 233 -20.77 9.48 -11.94
N THR A 234 -20.10 9.17 -10.82
CA THR A 234 -19.15 10.03 -10.11
C THR A 234 -17.69 9.88 -10.56
N SER A 235 -17.36 8.84 -11.34
CA SER A 235 -16.01 8.63 -11.86
C SER A 235 -16.08 7.83 -13.18
N PRO A 236 -16.39 8.51 -14.30
CA PRO A 236 -16.45 7.86 -15.60
C PRO A 236 -15.05 7.34 -15.95
N VAL A 237 -14.95 6.02 -16.11
CA VAL A 237 -13.74 5.28 -16.46
C VAL A 237 -12.59 5.50 -15.47
N LEU A 238 -12.69 4.86 -14.28
CA LEU A 238 -11.51 4.69 -13.39
C LEU A 238 -10.32 4.05 -14.13
N PHE A 239 -10.60 3.32 -15.22
CA PHE A 239 -9.61 2.78 -16.16
C PHE A 239 -8.62 3.82 -16.72
N ASP A 240 -9.07 5.05 -16.98
CA ASP A 240 -8.22 6.11 -17.54
C ASP A 240 -7.44 6.85 -16.45
N LYS A 241 -8.01 6.98 -15.24
CA LYS A 241 -7.31 7.53 -14.07
C LYS A 241 -6.25 6.56 -13.53
N LEU A 242 -6.51 5.26 -13.45
CA LEU A 242 -5.49 4.28 -13.04
C LEU A 242 -4.38 4.11 -14.09
N LYS A 243 -4.71 4.23 -15.39
CA LYS A 243 -3.70 4.33 -16.47
C LYS A 243 -2.87 5.61 -16.38
N SER A 244 -3.42 6.72 -15.91
CA SER A 244 -2.68 7.98 -15.73
C SER A 244 -1.90 8.07 -14.41
N ASN A 245 -2.36 7.38 -13.36
CA ASN A 245 -1.75 7.38 -12.03
C ASN A 245 -0.65 6.31 -11.87
N GLY A 246 -0.32 5.60 -12.96
CA GLY A 246 0.81 4.69 -12.97
C GLY A 246 0.56 3.34 -12.29
N VAL A 247 -0.68 2.85 -12.21
CA VAL A 247 -0.93 1.47 -11.76
C VAL A 247 -0.57 0.49 -12.89
N GLU A 248 0.00 -0.67 -12.56
CA GLU A 248 0.33 -1.74 -13.52
C GLU A 248 -0.92 -2.26 -14.27
N PRO A 249 -0.79 -2.84 -15.49
CA PRO A 249 -1.93 -3.29 -16.30
C PRO A 249 -2.93 -4.10 -15.46
N GLY A 250 -4.14 -3.57 -15.30
CA GLY A 250 -5.15 -4.30 -14.54
C GLY A 250 -6.58 -3.87 -14.75
N PHE A 251 -7.50 -4.75 -14.34
CA PHE A 251 -8.94 -4.59 -14.47
C PHE A 251 -9.58 -4.37 -13.11
N ILE A 252 -10.48 -3.38 -12.99
CA ILE A 252 -11.28 -3.19 -11.77
C ILE A 252 -12.66 -3.81 -11.96
N TYR A 253 -13.11 -4.56 -10.97
CA TYR A 253 -14.44 -5.14 -10.93
C TYR A 253 -15.05 -5.13 -9.53
N ARG A 254 -16.33 -5.50 -9.46
CA ARG A 254 -17.05 -5.86 -8.22
C ARG A 254 -17.69 -7.21 -8.43
N ASN A 255 -17.85 -7.99 -7.36
CA ASN A 255 -18.61 -9.23 -7.41
C ASN A 255 -20.04 -8.97 -7.91
N ASP A 256 -20.59 -9.91 -8.64
CA ASP A 256 -21.97 -9.87 -9.14
C ASP A 256 -22.63 -11.24 -8.84
N TRP A 257 -23.94 -11.29 -9.02
CA TRP A 257 -24.80 -12.32 -8.43
C TRP A 257 -24.50 -13.71 -8.98
N SER A 258 -24.14 -14.64 -8.11
CA SER A 258 -23.80 -16.02 -8.48
C SER A 258 -25.01 -16.96 -8.44
N LEU A 259 -24.82 -18.18 -8.95
CA LEU A 259 -25.83 -19.24 -8.82
C LEU A 259 -26.06 -19.62 -7.34
N ASP A 260 -25.01 -19.62 -6.53
CA ASP A 260 -25.13 -19.93 -5.11
C ASP A 260 -25.88 -18.83 -4.35
N ASP A 261 -25.78 -17.58 -4.78
CA ASP A 261 -26.63 -16.50 -4.25
C ASP A 261 -28.11 -16.74 -4.55
N THR A 262 -28.43 -17.22 -5.76
CA THR A 262 -29.81 -17.61 -6.11
C THR A 262 -30.29 -18.76 -5.24
N ARG A 263 -29.46 -19.79 -5.04
CA ARG A 263 -29.82 -20.93 -4.16
C ARG A 263 -30.04 -20.48 -2.72
N GLY A 264 -29.11 -19.69 -2.18
CA GLY A 264 -29.21 -19.17 -0.83
C GLY A 264 -30.37 -18.21 -0.65
N MET A 265 -30.78 -17.48 -1.70
CA MET A 265 -31.96 -16.60 -1.69
C MET A 265 -33.26 -17.41 -1.58
N LEU A 266 -33.32 -18.58 -2.21
CA LEU A 266 -34.47 -19.49 -2.21
C LEU A 266 -34.48 -20.47 -1.03
N ALA A 267 -33.45 -20.48 -0.19
CA ALA A 267 -33.43 -21.29 1.02
C ALA A 267 -34.44 -20.76 2.04
N ASP A 268 -35.04 -21.64 2.84
CA ASP A 268 -35.91 -21.22 3.93
C ASP A 268 -35.06 -20.89 5.18
N HIS A 269 -34.94 -19.60 5.49
CA HIS A 269 -34.18 -19.15 6.66
C HIS A 269 -34.90 -19.43 7.99
N LYS A 270 -36.18 -19.81 7.96
CA LYS A 270 -36.99 -20.18 9.13
C LYS A 270 -37.06 -21.68 9.37
N SER A 271 -36.45 -22.48 8.49
CA SER A 271 -36.40 -23.94 8.64
C SER A 271 -35.56 -24.34 9.87
N GLN A 272 -35.86 -25.51 10.45
CA GLN A 272 -35.08 -26.04 11.56
C GLN A 272 -33.59 -26.24 11.17
N GLU A 273 -33.33 -26.70 9.94
CA GLU A 273 -31.98 -26.86 9.40
C GLU A 273 -31.20 -25.53 9.36
N SER A 274 -31.88 -24.43 9.03
CA SER A 274 -31.33 -23.08 9.07
C SER A 274 -30.98 -22.66 10.49
N LEU A 275 -31.89 -22.87 11.45
CA LEU A 275 -31.65 -22.52 12.85
C LEU A 275 -30.51 -23.35 13.47
N ASP A 276 -30.41 -24.62 13.12
CA ASP A 276 -29.31 -25.49 13.56
C ASP A 276 -27.96 -25.01 12.98
N ALA A 277 -27.93 -24.62 11.70
CA ALA A 277 -26.74 -24.04 11.08
C ALA A 277 -26.32 -22.71 11.74
N LEU A 278 -27.27 -21.85 12.09
CA LEU A 278 -27.02 -20.61 12.84
C LEU A 278 -26.38 -20.91 14.20
N ASN A 279 -26.91 -21.88 14.94
CA ASN A 279 -26.37 -22.27 16.25
C ASN A 279 -24.96 -22.85 16.15
N ALA A 280 -24.69 -23.70 15.14
CA ALA A 280 -23.35 -24.20 14.87
C ALA A 280 -22.35 -23.08 14.53
N LEU A 281 -22.78 -22.07 13.75
CA LEU A 281 -21.95 -20.91 13.43
C LEU A 281 -21.65 -20.04 14.66
N LYS A 282 -22.62 -19.83 15.56
CA LYS A 282 -22.39 -19.11 16.82
C LYS A 282 -21.36 -19.79 17.71
N GLN A 283 -21.40 -21.12 17.80
CA GLN A 283 -20.39 -21.90 18.53
C GLN A 283 -19.00 -21.76 17.91
N LYS A 284 -18.92 -21.76 16.57
CA LYS A 284 -17.65 -21.64 15.83
C LYS A 284 -17.05 -20.23 15.87
N TYR A 285 -17.88 -19.19 15.97
CA TYR A 285 -17.46 -17.78 15.91
C TYR A 285 -17.99 -16.96 17.11
N PRO A 286 -17.43 -17.12 18.32
CA PRO A 286 -17.97 -16.54 19.55
C PRO A 286 -18.01 -14.99 19.54
N ALA A 287 -17.04 -14.33 18.90
CA ALA A 287 -17.04 -12.86 18.77
C ALA A 287 -18.18 -12.32 17.88
N LEU A 288 -18.63 -13.10 16.89
CA LEU A 288 -19.82 -12.78 16.08
C LEU A 288 -21.10 -13.14 16.83
N ALA A 289 -21.09 -14.23 17.61
CA ALA A 289 -22.21 -14.62 18.46
C ALA A 289 -22.60 -13.54 19.47
N GLN A 290 -21.61 -12.87 20.09
CA GLN A 290 -21.88 -11.76 21.01
C GLN A 290 -22.62 -10.60 20.32
N LYS A 291 -22.32 -10.32 19.04
CA LYS A 291 -23.02 -9.29 18.25
C LYS A 291 -24.45 -9.67 17.89
N CYS A 292 -24.84 -10.93 18.07
CA CYS A 292 -26.19 -11.42 17.81
C CYS A 292 -27.15 -11.19 18.99
N GLU A 293 -26.64 -10.83 20.17
CA GLU A 293 -27.45 -10.64 21.38
C GLU A 293 -28.51 -9.53 21.17
N GLY A 294 -29.77 -9.85 21.48
CA GLY A 294 -30.90 -8.91 21.34
C GLY A 294 -31.44 -8.70 19.92
N LEU A 295 -30.86 -9.35 18.90
CA LEU A 295 -31.35 -9.30 17.52
C LEU A 295 -32.34 -10.44 17.25
N ALA A 296 -33.28 -10.26 16.31
CA ALA A 296 -34.12 -11.35 15.86
C ALA A 296 -33.36 -12.30 14.91
N GLU A 297 -33.83 -13.55 14.77
CA GLU A 297 -33.11 -14.63 14.09
C GLU A 297 -32.69 -14.27 12.66
N ARG A 298 -33.54 -13.55 11.93
CA ARG A 298 -33.24 -13.07 10.57
C ARG A 298 -32.02 -12.15 10.56
N GLU A 299 -31.97 -11.17 11.45
CA GLU A 299 -30.87 -10.21 11.58
C GLU A 299 -29.58 -10.91 12.05
N GLN A 300 -29.70 -11.93 12.90
CA GLN A 300 -28.56 -12.77 13.28
C GLN A 300 -28.01 -13.53 12.06
N ILE A 301 -28.89 -14.16 11.26
CA ILE A 301 -28.50 -14.84 10.00
C ILE A 301 -27.84 -13.83 9.03
N MET A 302 -28.37 -12.61 8.94
CA MET A 302 -27.79 -11.56 8.11
C MET A 302 -26.38 -11.17 8.55
N LEU A 303 -26.08 -11.14 9.86
CA LEU A 303 -24.73 -10.87 10.38
C LEU A 303 -23.72 -11.95 9.98
N PHE A 304 -24.12 -13.22 9.98
CA PHE A 304 -23.28 -14.31 9.47
C PHE A 304 -23.15 -14.33 7.94
N GLY A 305 -24.07 -13.67 7.23
CA GLY A 305 -24.01 -13.48 5.79
C GLY A 305 -23.87 -14.79 5.01
N ARG A 306 -22.90 -14.87 4.10
CA ARG A 306 -22.65 -16.06 3.25
C ARG A 306 -22.10 -17.28 4.00
N LEU A 307 -21.66 -17.14 5.25
CA LEU A 307 -21.34 -18.30 6.09
C LEU A 307 -22.60 -19.11 6.42
N HIS A 308 -23.75 -18.45 6.44
CA HIS A 308 -25.04 -19.07 6.67
C HIS A 308 -25.71 -19.45 5.33
N PRO A 309 -26.18 -20.71 5.15
CA PRO A 309 -26.76 -21.16 3.87
C PRO A 309 -27.98 -20.35 3.42
N ALA A 310 -28.77 -19.84 4.38
CA ALA A 310 -29.92 -18.98 4.13
C ALA A 310 -29.64 -17.46 4.29
N GLY A 311 -28.37 -17.04 4.34
CA GLY A 311 -27.99 -15.63 4.51
C GLY A 311 -28.59 -14.70 3.45
N MET A 312 -28.57 -15.14 2.18
CA MET A 312 -29.17 -14.41 1.06
C MET A 312 -30.71 -14.36 1.14
N SER A 313 -31.35 -15.39 1.70
CA SER A 313 -32.80 -15.45 1.90
C SER A 313 -33.25 -14.44 2.96
N ALA A 314 -32.60 -14.44 4.13
CA ALA A 314 -32.84 -13.45 5.18
C ALA A 314 -32.65 -12.01 4.67
N LEU A 315 -31.61 -11.79 3.86
CA LEU A 315 -31.35 -10.50 3.23
C LEU A 315 -32.41 -10.08 2.21
N ALA A 316 -32.88 -11.02 1.38
CA ALA A 316 -33.93 -10.76 0.40
C ALA A 316 -35.25 -10.39 1.10
N ASP A 317 -35.63 -11.10 2.16
CA ASP A 317 -36.82 -10.80 2.97
C ASP A 317 -36.74 -9.38 3.55
N PHE A 318 -35.61 -9.03 4.16
CA PHE A 318 -35.37 -7.70 4.70
C PHE A 318 -35.48 -6.61 3.62
N VAL A 319 -34.89 -6.84 2.44
CA VAL A 319 -34.92 -5.90 1.32
C VAL A 319 -36.33 -5.75 0.76
N ILE A 320 -37.10 -6.84 0.64
CA ILE A 320 -38.50 -6.79 0.21
C ILE A 320 -39.31 -5.96 1.20
N GLU A 321 -39.26 -6.29 2.49
CA GLU A 321 -40.00 -5.60 3.55
C GLU A 321 -39.71 -4.09 3.56
N LYS A 322 -38.43 -3.70 3.58
CA LYS A 322 -38.01 -2.29 3.53
C LYS A 322 -38.44 -1.59 2.24
N SER A 323 -38.55 -2.32 1.14
CA SER A 323 -38.91 -1.74 -0.16
C SER A 323 -40.40 -1.52 -0.31
N MET A 324 -41.25 -2.33 0.34
CA MET A 324 -42.71 -2.19 0.28
C MET A 324 -43.23 -0.92 0.97
N THR A 325 -42.43 -0.29 1.83
CA THR A 325 -42.80 0.97 2.51
C THR A 325 -42.46 2.22 1.68
N ASN A 326 -41.82 2.08 0.52
CA ASN A 326 -41.35 3.21 -0.29
C ASN A 326 -41.79 3.10 -1.75
N SER A 327 -42.76 3.92 -2.16
CA SER A 327 -43.32 3.96 -3.52
C SER A 327 -42.32 4.34 -4.62
N ASN A 328 -41.19 4.93 -4.24
CA ASN A 328 -40.10 5.25 -5.17
C ASN A 328 -39.14 4.07 -5.42
N ASN A 329 -39.26 2.96 -4.68
CA ASN A 329 -38.42 1.79 -4.84
C ASN A 329 -38.83 0.96 -6.08
N SER A 330 -37.85 0.41 -6.79
CA SER A 330 -38.09 -0.43 -7.98
C SER A 330 -38.85 -1.73 -7.65
N ILE A 331 -38.64 -2.30 -6.47
CA ILE A 331 -39.35 -3.51 -6.02
C ILE A 331 -40.83 -3.18 -5.80
N TYR A 332 -41.14 -2.06 -5.14
CA TYR A 332 -42.52 -1.61 -4.93
C TYR A 332 -43.28 -1.46 -6.26
N ARG A 333 -42.68 -0.75 -7.22
CA ARG A 333 -43.32 -0.51 -8.52
C ARG A 333 -43.51 -1.80 -9.32
N ALA A 334 -42.51 -2.69 -9.28
CA ALA A 334 -42.62 -3.99 -9.93
C ALA A 334 -43.67 -4.89 -9.27
N PHE A 335 -43.79 -4.84 -7.94
CA PHE A 335 -44.84 -5.53 -7.19
C PHE A 335 -46.23 -5.06 -7.62
N CYS A 336 -46.48 -3.75 -7.67
CA CYS A 336 -47.79 -3.21 -8.09
C CYS A 336 -48.14 -3.58 -9.54
N GLN A 337 -47.14 -3.70 -10.41
CA GLN A 337 -47.34 -4.13 -11.81
C GLN A 337 -47.66 -5.62 -11.91
N GLN A 338 -46.98 -6.45 -11.12
CA GLN A 338 -47.12 -7.90 -11.15
C GLN A 338 -48.38 -8.38 -10.40
N TYR A 339 -48.78 -7.66 -9.34
CA TYR A 339 -49.91 -8.00 -8.46
C TYR A 339 -50.85 -6.80 -8.30
N PRO A 340 -51.53 -6.35 -9.37
CA PRO A 340 -52.36 -5.15 -9.35
C PRO A 340 -53.57 -5.22 -8.39
N GLY A 341 -53.94 -6.42 -7.93
CA GLY A 341 -55.04 -6.65 -6.98
C GLY A 341 -54.60 -6.80 -5.51
N THR A 342 -53.33 -6.60 -5.19
CA THR A 342 -52.81 -6.75 -3.82
C THR A 342 -52.08 -5.50 -3.40
N SER A 343 -52.47 -4.95 -2.25
CA SER A 343 -51.81 -3.75 -1.70
C SER A 343 -50.39 -4.10 -1.20
N PRO A 344 -49.38 -3.23 -1.38
CA PRO A 344 -47.99 -3.52 -0.98
C PRO A 344 -47.77 -3.77 0.52
N ASP A 345 -48.62 -3.26 1.41
CA ASP A 345 -48.62 -3.58 2.84
C ASP A 345 -49.07 -5.02 3.14
N GLN A 346 -49.78 -5.64 2.19
CA GLN A 346 -50.31 -7.00 2.25
C GLN A 346 -49.48 -8.01 1.44
N TRP A 347 -48.25 -7.65 1.08
CA TRP A 347 -47.36 -8.46 0.24
C TRP A 347 -47.15 -9.89 0.75
N GLN A 348 -47.23 -10.11 2.07
CA GLN A 348 -47.06 -11.41 2.70
C GLN A 348 -48.11 -12.45 2.24
N PHE A 349 -49.32 -12.04 1.82
CA PHE A 349 -50.36 -12.95 1.33
C PHE A 349 -50.02 -13.63 -0.01
N ILE A 350 -49.10 -13.06 -0.80
CA ILE A 350 -48.64 -13.66 -2.05
C ILE A 350 -47.66 -14.82 -1.79
N GLY A 351 -47.01 -14.83 -0.62
CA GLY A 351 -45.92 -15.72 -0.26
C GLY A 351 -44.56 -15.15 -0.71
N VAL A 352 -43.61 -15.11 0.22
CA VAL A 352 -42.30 -14.47 0.03
C VAL A 352 -41.49 -15.13 -1.10
N ASP A 353 -41.53 -16.46 -1.21
CA ASP A 353 -40.80 -17.18 -2.25
C ASP A 353 -41.34 -16.90 -3.66
N ARG A 354 -42.66 -16.69 -3.77
CA ARG A 354 -43.26 -16.28 -5.03
C ARG A 354 -42.78 -14.89 -5.43
N ILE A 355 -42.71 -13.96 -4.48
CA ILE A 355 -42.17 -12.61 -4.72
C ILE A 355 -40.68 -12.67 -5.09
N LYS A 356 -39.88 -13.48 -4.40
CA LYS A 356 -38.46 -13.70 -4.72
C LYS A 356 -38.24 -14.18 -6.16
N ARG A 357 -39.11 -15.05 -6.65
CA ARG A 357 -39.08 -15.54 -8.04
C ARG A 357 -39.52 -14.49 -9.05
N ASP A 358 -40.69 -13.88 -8.82
CA ASP A 358 -41.32 -13.00 -9.79
C ASP A 358 -40.60 -11.65 -9.89
N LEU A 359 -40.01 -11.18 -8.78
CA LEU A 359 -39.27 -9.91 -8.70
C LEU A 359 -37.76 -10.11 -8.58
N PHE A 360 -37.24 -11.28 -8.98
CA PHE A 360 -35.82 -11.64 -8.87
C PHE A 360 -34.87 -10.54 -9.39
N PRO A 361 -35.05 -9.98 -10.62
CA PRO A 361 -34.14 -8.96 -11.13
C PRO A 361 -34.08 -7.71 -10.23
N GLN A 362 -35.21 -7.29 -9.68
CA GLN A 362 -35.31 -6.09 -8.82
C GLN A 362 -34.71 -6.34 -7.44
N ILE A 363 -34.95 -7.51 -6.85
CA ILE A 363 -34.39 -7.90 -5.54
C ILE A 363 -32.87 -8.02 -5.64
N ARG A 364 -32.38 -8.77 -6.63
CA ARG A 364 -30.95 -8.90 -6.95
C ARG A 364 -30.29 -7.54 -7.12
N ASP A 365 -30.85 -6.70 -7.99
CA ASP A 365 -30.28 -5.39 -8.27
C ASP A 365 -30.32 -4.49 -7.03
N ARG A 366 -31.34 -4.60 -6.17
CA ARG A 366 -31.38 -3.83 -4.92
C ARG A 366 -30.29 -4.29 -3.95
N ILE A 367 -30.14 -5.59 -3.72
CA ILE A 367 -29.10 -6.16 -2.83
C ILE A 367 -27.70 -5.73 -3.29
N MET A 368 -27.41 -5.88 -4.59
CA MET A 368 -26.09 -5.56 -5.15
C MET A 368 -25.73 -4.06 -5.12
N ASN A 369 -26.71 -3.18 -4.95
CA ASN A 369 -26.53 -1.73 -5.03
C ASN A 369 -26.69 -1.02 -3.67
N VAL A 370 -26.82 -1.75 -2.55
CA VAL A 370 -26.76 -1.16 -1.21
C VAL A 370 -25.34 -0.68 -0.94
N GLY A 371 -25.13 0.65 -0.94
CA GLY A 371 -23.82 1.26 -0.73
C GLY A 371 -23.58 1.66 0.73
N PRO A 372 -22.35 2.11 1.06
CA PRO A 372 -21.95 2.50 2.43
C PRO A 372 -22.81 3.59 3.07
N ASP A 373 -23.40 4.45 2.25
CA ASP A 373 -24.28 5.54 2.68
C ASP A 373 -25.71 5.08 3.00
N ASP A 374 -26.08 3.83 2.70
CA ASP A 374 -27.38 3.25 3.07
C ASP A 374 -27.27 2.63 4.47
N GLY A 375 -28.19 2.99 5.37
CA GLY A 375 -28.22 2.45 6.74
C GLY A 375 -28.30 0.92 6.82
N ALA A 376 -28.72 0.23 5.74
CA ALA A 376 -28.70 -1.22 5.66
C ALA A 376 -27.29 -1.84 5.48
N TYR A 377 -26.30 -1.07 5.02
CA TYR A 377 -24.98 -1.59 4.63
C TYR A 377 -24.28 -2.37 5.73
N LYS A 378 -24.38 -1.88 6.98
CA LYS A 378 -23.74 -2.49 8.15
C LYS A 378 -24.49 -3.72 8.69
N MET A 379 -25.68 -4.02 8.17
CA MET A 379 -26.53 -5.10 8.68
C MET A 379 -26.12 -6.49 8.16
N SER A 380 -25.34 -6.56 7.07
CA SER A 380 -24.85 -7.84 6.54
C SER A 380 -23.53 -7.68 5.77
N PRO A 381 -22.53 -8.56 5.97
CA PRO A 381 -21.31 -8.55 5.16
C PRO A 381 -21.57 -8.88 3.67
N ILE A 382 -22.75 -9.40 3.32
CA ILE A 382 -23.16 -9.65 1.93
C ILE A 382 -23.24 -8.35 1.12
N PHE A 383 -23.71 -7.24 1.70
CA PHE A 383 -23.75 -5.97 0.96
C PHE A 383 -22.34 -5.52 0.59
N LYS A 384 -21.41 -5.65 1.53
CA LYS A 384 -19.99 -5.35 1.34
C LYS A 384 -19.39 -6.20 0.21
N HIS A 385 -19.72 -7.49 0.14
CA HIS A 385 -19.26 -8.39 -0.93
C HIS A 385 -19.56 -7.86 -2.34
N PHE A 386 -20.73 -7.24 -2.56
CA PHE A 386 -21.12 -6.70 -3.86
C PHE A 386 -20.64 -5.26 -4.13
N THR A 387 -20.26 -4.51 -3.09
CA THR A 387 -19.73 -3.14 -3.23
C THR A 387 -18.21 -3.08 -3.30
N GLU A 388 -17.52 -4.08 -2.74
CA GLU A 388 -16.06 -4.19 -2.73
C GLU A 388 -15.49 -4.15 -4.15
N ARG A 389 -14.37 -3.43 -4.28
CA ARG A 389 -13.67 -3.24 -5.55
C ARG A 389 -12.43 -4.12 -5.57
N HIS A 390 -12.33 -4.92 -6.61
CA HIS A 390 -11.21 -5.83 -6.86
C HIS A 390 -10.45 -5.31 -8.07
N ILE A 391 -9.11 -5.32 -8.02
CA ILE A 391 -8.23 -4.93 -9.13
C ILE A 391 -7.36 -6.11 -9.50
N VAL A 392 -7.51 -6.67 -10.70
CA VAL A 392 -6.57 -7.69 -11.17
C VAL A 392 -5.38 -7.02 -11.83
N LYS A 393 -4.23 -6.98 -11.15
CA LYS A 393 -2.92 -6.53 -11.65
C LYS A 393 -2.23 -7.61 -12.49
N LEU A 394 -1.29 -7.16 -13.32
CA LEU A 394 -0.45 -8.01 -14.18
C LEU A 394 -1.27 -8.84 -15.19
N ASP A 395 -2.45 -8.34 -15.59
CA ASP A 395 -3.26 -8.97 -16.63
C ASP A 395 -2.75 -8.58 -18.03
N TYR A 396 -1.67 -9.24 -18.47
CA TYR A 396 -1.09 -9.02 -19.79
C TYR A 396 -2.02 -9.54 -20.89
N ASN A 397 -2.51 -8.63 -21.74
CA ASN A 397 -3.24 -8.99 -22.94
C ASN A 397 -2.27 -9.48 -24.03
N GLU A 398 -2.59 -10.59 -24.70
CA GLU A 398 -1.78 -11.13 -25.80
C GLU A 398 -1.65 -10.19 -27.00
N GLY A 399 -2.56 -9.23 -27.13
CA GLY A 399 -2.50 -8.15 -28.12
C GLY A 399 -1.35 -7.15 -27.88
N ASP A 400 -0.76 -7.10 -26.68
CA ASP A 400 0.29 -6.14 -26.29
C ASP A 400 1.73 -6.70 -26.43
N ARG A 401 1.92 -7.78 -27.20
CA ARG A 401 3.23 -8.40 -27.45
C ARG A 401 4.10 -7.54 -28.38
N VAL A 402 5.40 -7.44 -28.07
CA VAL A 402 6.39 -6.71 -28.90
C VAL A 402 6.56 -7.37 -30.28
N PHE A 403 6.53 -8.70 -30.34
CA PHE A 403 6.63 -9.49 -31.56
C PHE A 403 5.69 -10.70 -31.51
N THR A 404 4.82 -10.82 -32.50
CA THR A 404 3.90 -11.96 -32.66
C THR A 404 4.67 -13.17 -33.18
N LYS A 405 5.31 -13.93 -32.27
CA LYS A 405 5.81 -15.28 -32.58
C LYS A 405 4.63 -16.27 -32.63
N LYS A 406 4.87 -17.45 -33.21
CA LYS A 406 3.87 -18.54 -33.33
C LYS A 406 3.27 -19.00 -31.98
N ALA A 407 4.01 -18.85 -30.87
CA ALA A 407 3.53 -19.14 -29.52
C ALA A 407 3.21 -17.83 -28.75
N ALA A 408 2.16 -17.86 -27.93
CA ALA A 408 1.71 -16.74 -27.11
C ALA A 408 2.74 -16.35 -26.04
N SER A 409 3.39 -17.33 -25.43
CA SER A 409 4.38 -17.16 -24.36
C SER A 409 5.81 -16.81 -24.84
N ALA A 410 6.12 -16.99 -26.13
CA ALA A 410 7.48 -16.85 -26.68
C ALA A 410 7.94 -15.39 -26.92
N GLY A 411 7.14 -14.40 -26.53
CA GLY A 411 7.38 -12.97 -26.73
C GLY A 411 7.55 -12.19 -25.43
N LYS A 412 8.10 -10.97 -25.53
CA LYS A 412 8.03 -9.99 -24.43
C LYS A 412 6.71 -9.23 -24.52
N PHE A 413 6.08 -9.00 -23.37
CA PHE A 413 4.87 -8.19 -23.24
C PHE A 413 5.26 -6.75 -22.91
N MET A 414 4.74 -5.80 -23.68
CA MET A 414 4.95 -4.38 -23.38
C MET A 414 4.07 -3.97 -22.20
N ARG A 415 4.60 -3.10 -21.35
CA ARG A 415 3.74 -2.37 -20.40
C ARG A 415 2.73 -1.51 -21.17
N PRO A 416 1.51 -1.28 -20.67
CA PRO A 416 0.63 -0.25 -21.20
C PRO A 416 1.31 1.11 -21.15
N GLU A 417 0.88 2.04 -22.02
CA GLU A 417 1.44 3.39 -22.08
C GLU A 417 1.10 4.17 -20.79
N ARG A 418 2.06 4.25 -19.85
CA ARG A 418 1.87 4.85 -18.51
C ARG A 418 1.82 6.39 -18.49
N ILE A 419 2.35 7.12 -19.48
CA ILE A 419 2.46 8.59 -19.43
C ILE A 419 2.42 9.21 -20.84
N LYS A 420 1.75 10.37 -21.00
CA LYS A 420 1.92 11.29 -22.14
C LYS A 420 3.32 11.95 -22.15
N ILE A 421 4.39 11.17 -22.19
CA ILE A 421 5.68 11.69 -22.66
C ILE A 421 5.72 11.40 -24.15
N GLY A 422 6.14 12.36 -24.98
CA GLY A 422 6.02 12.30 -26.44
C GLY A 422 6.21 10.89 -27.02
N ARG A 423 5.34 10.50 -27.97
CA ARG A 423 5.16 9.12 -28.49
C ARG A 423 6.44 8.28 -28.60
N MET A 424 7.56 8.90 -28.99
CA MET A 424 8.86 8.26 -29.12
C MET A 424 9.48 7.81 -27.78
N MET A 425 9.51 8.66 -26.74
CA MET A 425 10.08 8.31 -25.43
C MET A 425 9.24 7.28 -24.67
N GLY A 426 7.90 7.36 -24.81
CA GLY A 426 6.98 6.37 -24.24
C GLY A 426 7.14 4.97 -24.85
N GLN A 427 7.37 4.87 -26.17
CA GLN A 427 7.62 3.58 -26.84
C GLN A 427 8.97 2.97 -26.44
N VAL A 428 10.04 3.77 -26.36
CA VAL A 428 11.37 3.29 -25.94
C VAL A 428 11.35 2.75 -24.52
N TYR A 429 10.73 3.46 -23.58
CA TYR A 429 10.60 3.00 -22.19
C TYR A 429 9.80 1.70 -22.08
N ARG A 430 8.71 1.56 -22.86
CA ARG A 430 7.89 0.33 -22.90
C ARG A 430 8.65 -0.87 -23.46
N LEU A 431 9.52 -0.66 -24.45
CA LEU A 431 10.39 -1.70 -25.01
C LEU A 431 11.47 -2.12 -24.02
N GLN A 432 12.10 -1.16 -23.33
CA GLN A 432 13.13 -1.44 -22.31
C GLN A 432 12.58 -2.18 -21.08
N THR A 433 11.30 -1.96 -20.75
CA THR A 433 10.64 -2.58 -19.58
C THR A 433 9.80 -3.80 -19.92
N ALA A 434 9.85 -4.29 -21.17
CA ALA A 434 9.08 -5.45 -21.61
C ALA A 434 9.55 -6.73 -20.90
N THR A 435 8.59 -7.52 -20.41
CA THR A 435 8.86 -8.73 -19.59
C THR A 435 8.40 -10.01 -20.29
N THR A 436 8.97 -11.16 -19.92
CA THR A 436 8.52 -12.47 -20.41
C THR A 436 7.34 -12.98 -19.59
N ALA A 437 6.57 -13.94 -20.12
CA ALA A 437 5.45 -14.58 -19.42
C ALA A 437 5.87 -15.14 -18.05
N ASP A 438 7.00 -15.87 -18.00
CA ASP A 438 7.47 -16.49 -16.76
C ASP A 438 7.93 -15.47 -15.73
N LYS A 439 8.64 -14.42 -16.16
CA LYS A 439 9.08 -13.35 -15.28
C LYS A 439 7.91 -12.54 -14.73
N ALA A 440 6.87 -12.32 -15.55
CA ALA A 440 5.62 -11.71 -15.09
C ALA A 440 4.91 -12.57 -14.04
N SER A 441 4.77 -13.87 -14.29
CA SER A 441 4.15 -14.81 -13.36
C SER A 441 4.94 -14.95 -12.05
N ALA A 442 6.27 -15.03 -12.10
CA ALA A 442 7.11 -15.01 -10.90
C ALA A 442 7.03 -13.67 -10.15
N GLY A 443 6.96 -12.55 -10.89
CA GLY A 443 6.70 -11.23 -10.34
C GLY A 443 5.39 -11.15 -9.55
N ALA A 444 4.30 -11.72 -10.08
CA ALA A 444 3.02 -11.80 -9.39
C ALA A 444 3.12 -12.54 -8.05
N VAL A 445 3.82 -13.69 -8.03
CA VAL A 445 4.01 -14.48 -6.80
C VAL A 445 4.85 -13.73 -5.77
N THR A 446 5.96 -13.11 -6.21
CA THR A 446 6.86 -12.38 -5.29
C THR A 446 6.24 -11.09 -4.75
N GLU A 447 5.38 -10.40 -5.51
CA GLU A 447 4.62 -9.25 -5.01
C GLU A 447 3.52 -9.69 -4.02
N ALA A 448 2.82 -10.81 -4.26
CA ALA A 448 1.89 -11.38 -3.28
C ALA A 448 2.60 -11.73 -1.96
N LEU A 449 3.76 -12.37 -2.06
CA LEU A 449 4.60 -12.73 -0.91
C LEU A 449 5.03 -11.48 -0.12
N ALA A 450 5.53 -10.45 -0.80
CA ALA A 450 5.93 -9.19 -0.15
C ALA A 450 4.73 -8.50 0.53
N ASN A 451 3.54 -8.60 -0.05
CA ASN A 451 2.32 -8.07 0.55
C ASN A 451 1.89 -8.84 1.80
N ASP A 452 1.88 -10.17 1.76
CA ASP A 452 1.58 -11.00 2.94
C ASP A 452 2.63 -10.78 4.05
N LEU A 453 3.90 -10.62 3.68
CA LEU A 453 4.97 -10.26 4.63
C LEU A 453 4.73 -8.90 5.29
N THR A 454 4.27 -7.91 4.52
CA THR A 454 3.86 -6.58 5.02
C THR A 454 2.71 -6.70 6.04
N ARG A 455 1.72 -7.56 5.76
CA ARG A 455 0.58 -7.80 6.67
C ARG A 455 1.01 -8.48 7.97
N ILE A 456 1.81 -9.55 7.87
CA ILE A 456 2.27 -10.30 9.04
C ILE A 456 3.17 -9.44 9.92
N ALA A 457 3.90 -8.47 9.34
CA ALA A 457 4.66 -7.47 10.09
C ALA A 457 3.80 -6.37 10.76
N GLY A 458 2.47 -6.44 10.66
CA GLY A 458 1.56 -5.50 11.31
C GLY A 458 1.34 -4.19 10.56
N VAL A 459 1.80 -4.09 9.31
CA VAL A 459 1.50 -2.93 8.45
C VAL A 459 0.15 -3.17 7.76
N PRO A 460 -0.87 -2.31 7.98
CA PRO A 460 -2.14 -2.47 7.27
C PRO A 460 -1.92 -2.34 5.77
N SER A 461 -2.33 -3.34 5.00
CA SER A 461 -2.15 -3.34 3.54
C SER A 461 -3.30 -4.02 2.81
N GLN A 462 -3.34 -3.82 1.50
CA GLN A 462 -4.28 -4.51 0.60
C GLN A 462 -4.21 -6.03 0.77
N GLU A 463 -5.30 -6.71 0.44
CA GLU A 463 -5.26 -8.16 0.24
C GLU A 463 -4.83 -8.42 -1.20
N LEU A 464 -3.81 -9.26 -1.41
CA LEU A 464 -3.38 -9.70 -2.73
C LEU A 464 -3.57 -11.22 -2.83
N SER A 465 -4.24 -11.67 -3.89
CA SER A 465 -4.46 -13.09 -4.17
C SER A 465 -3.94 -13.45 -5.55
N ILE A 466 -3.29 -14.61 -5.67
CA ILE A 466 -2.75 -15.11 -6.95
C ILE A 466 -3.87 -15.83 -7.70
N VAL A 467 -4.07 -15.46 -8.97
CA VAL A 467 -5.07 -16.06 -9.85
C VAL A 467 -4.37 -16.79 -11.00
N ARG A 468 -4.81 -18.02 -11.32
CA ARG A 468 -4.23 -18.82 -12.41
C ARG A 468 -4.98 -18.62 -13.72
N GLY A 469 -4.26 -18.42 -14.81
CA GLY A 469 -4.77 -18.38 -16.17
C GLY A 469 -3.92 -19.21 -17.12
N GLN A 470 -4.28 -19.19 -18.40
CA GLN A 470 -3.50 -19.77 -19.48
C GLN A 470 -3.45 -18.80 -20.66
N TYR A 471 -2.31 -18.73 -21.33
CA TYR A 471 -2.21 -18.12 -22.64
C TYR A 471 -2.84 -19.03 -23.72
N SER A 472 -3.06 -18.51 -24.93
CA SER A 472 -3.78 -19.19 -26.02
C SER A 472 -3.06 -20.45 -26.52
N ASP A 473 -1.74 -20.52 -26.30
CA ASP A 473 -0.91 -21.70 -26.56
C ASP A 473 -0.95 -22.74 -25.42
N GLY A 474 -1.64 -22.45 -24.32
CA GLY A 474 -1.72 -23.30 -23.12
C GLY A 474 -0.61 -23.04 -22.10
N HIS A 475 0.26 -22.06 -22.32
CA HIS A 475 1.29 -21.69 -21.35
C HIS A 475 0.67 -21.12 -20.07
N PRO A 476 1.18 -21.48 -18.87
CA PRO A 476 0.62 -20.98 -17.61
C PRO A 476 0.79 -19.46 -17.42
N LYS A 477 -0.22 -18.83 -16.81
CA LYS A 477 -0.23 -17.41 -16.47
C LYS A 477 -0.60 -17.24 -15.00
N LEU A 478 0.19 -16.48 -14.24
CA LEU A 478 -0.16 -16.09 -12.87
C LEU A 478 -0.38 -14.58 -12.82
N MET A 479 -1.46 -14.16 -12.18
CA MET A 479 -1.88 -12.76 -12.05
C MET A 479 -2.15 -12.45 -10.58
N LEU A 480 -2.26 -11.16 -10.26
CA LEU A 480 -2.59 -10.70 -8.92
C LEU A 480 -3.98 -10.09 -8.90
N GLU A 481 -4.80 -10.47 -7.95
CA GLU A 481 -6.04 -9.81 -7.61
C GLU A 481 -5.85 -9.05 -6.30
N ALA A 482 -6.06 -7.74 -6.35
CA ALA A 482 -5.93 -6.82 -5.23
C ALA A 482 -7.29 -6.37 -4.73
N LYS A 483 -7.52 -6.48 -3.42
CA LYS A 483 -8.68 -5.92 -2.72
C LYS A 483 -8.21 -4.78 -1.80
N TYR A 484 -8.79 -3.60 -2.02
CA TYR A 484 -8.45 -2.37 -1.31
C TYR A 484 -9.38 -2.17 -0.13
N ALA A 485 -8.88 -1.50 0.92
CA ALA A 485 -9.74 -1.02 1.99
C ALA A 485 -10.73 0.02 1.47
N GLU A 486 -11.95 -0.04 2.00
CA GLU A 486 -12.99 0.95 1.73
C GLU A 486 -12.54 2.33 2.24
N GLY A 487 -12.80 3.38 1.46
CA GLY A 487 -12.40 4.74 1.84
C GLY A 487 -10.89 5.03 1.74
N TYR A 488 -10.09 4.13 1.18
CA TYR A 488 -8.68 4.37 0.87
C TYR A 488 -8.51 5.62 -0.01
N LYS A 489 -7.66 6.54 0.44
CA LYS A 489 -7.14 7.68 -0.32
C LYS A 489 -5.63 7.55 -0.40
N ASP A 490 -5.07 7.53 -1.61
CA ASP A 490 -3.63 7.62 -1.78
C ASP A 490 -3.09 8.97 -1.29
N MET A 491 -1.78 9.06 -1.07
CA MET A 491 -1.14 10.32 -0.68
C MET A 491 -0.91 11.27 -1.87
N GLU A 492 -1.30 10.88 -3.10
CA GLU A 492 -1.09 11.67 -4.31
C GLU A 492 -1.95 12.95 -4.29
N ASN A 493 -1.36 14.09 -4.67
CA ASN A 493 -2.06 15.38 -4.79
C ASN A 493 -2.77 15.86 -3.50
N GLY A 494 -2.17 15.71 -2.31
CA GLY A 494 -2.72 16.35 -1.12
C GLY A 494 -2.05 16.08 0.21
N TYR A 495 -1.36 14.95 0.37
CA TYR A 495 -0.76 14.57 1.66
C TYR A 495 0.75 14.72 1.73
N LEU A 496 1.45 14.87 0.61
CA LEU A 496 2.91 14.98 0.60
C LEU A 496 3.39 16.37 0.20
N LYS A 497 4.20 16.97 1.06
CA LYS A 497 4.95 18.20 0.79
C LYS A 497 6.35 18.04 1.32
N ASP A 498 7.34 18.22 0.45
CA ASP A 498 8.77 18.09 0.79
C ASP A 498 9.14 16.77 1.51
N GLY A 499 8.56 15.66 1.08
CA GLY A 499 8.80 14.35 1.70
C GLY A 499 8.21 14.19 3.10
N GLN A 500 7.37 15.14 3.55
CA GLN A 500 6.66 15.11 4.83
C GLN A 500 5.15 15.00 4.62
N ILE A 501 4.47 14.47 5.63
CA ILE A 501 3.00 14.29 5.62
C ILE A 501 2.33 15.60 6.03
N VAL A 502 1.59 16.21 5.11
CA VAL A 502 0.80 17.42 5.31
C VAL A 502 -0.65 17.12 4.92
N PRO A 503 -1.51 16.71 5.86
CA PRO A 503 -2.88 16.34 5.54
C PRO A 503 -3.69 17.52 4.98
N PRO A 504 -4.55 17.31 3.97
CA PRO A 504 -5.41 18.35 3.45
C PRO A 504 -6.46 18.77 4.49
N ASN A 505 -6.80 20.05 4.54
CA ASN A 505 -7.86 20.62 5.38
C ASN A 505 -7.76 20.29 6.89
N GLY A 506 -6.55 20.05 7.40
CA GLY A 506 -6.33 19.72 8.81
C GLY A 506 -6.85 18.34 9.23
N GLU A 507 -7.05 17.41 8.29
CA GLU A 507 -7.36 16.01 8.60
C GLU A 507 -6.32 15.42 9.57
N LYS A 508 -6.76 14.66 10.58
CA LYS A 508 -5.84 13.94 11.47
C LYS A 508 -5.45 12.61 10.82
N VAL A 509 -4.16 12.31 10.81
CA VAL A 509 -3.60 11.04 10.35
C VAL A 509 -2.64 10.49 11.40
N GLU A 510 -2.49 9.17 11.47
CA GLU A 510 -1.53 8.58 12.39
C GLU A 510 -0.07 8.90 12.00
N SER A 511 0.81 8.90 13.00
CA SER A 511 2.26 8.98 12.78
C SER A 511 2.78 7.63 12.25
N LEU A 512 3.82 7.68 11.41
CA LEU A 512 4.28 6.52 10.65
C LEU A 512 5.62 5.94 11.13
N GLY A 513 6.26 6.49 12.17
CA GLY A 513 7.60 6.11 12.60
C GLY A 513 7.76 4.61 12.88
N ARG A 514 6.74 4.00 13.52
CA ARG A 514 6.68 2.55 13.77
C ARG A 514 6.85 1.64 12.56
N TYR A 515 6.60 2.15 11.35
CA TYR A 515 6.72 1.37 10.12
C TYR A 515 8.09 1.47 9.46
N LYS A 516 8.94 2.41 9.91
CA LYS A 516 10.23 2.73 9.29
C LYS A 516 11.15 1.51 9.22
N ALA A 517 11.32 0.81 10.34
CA ALA A 517 12.19 -0.36 10.42
C ALA A 517 11.80 -1.44 9.41
N PHE A 518 10.49 -1.70 9.24
CA PHE A 518 10.00 -2.67 8.26
C PHE A 518 10.29 -2.24 6.80
N PHE A 519 10.09 -0.97 6.46
CA PHE A 519 10.41 -0.46 5.12
C PHE A 519 11.92 -0.46 4.82
N LEU A 520 12.77 -0.36 5.85
CA LEU A 520 14.21 -0.56 5.72
C LEU A 520 14.58 -2.04 5.51
N VAL A 521 13.95 -2.97 6.24
CA VAL A 521 14.15 -4.43 6.05
C VAL A 521 13.77 -4.87 4.63
N THR A 522 12.61 -4.42 4.16
CA THR A 522 12.14 -4.75 2.80
C THR A 522 12.89 -3.98 1.71
N ALA A 523 13.60 -2.91 2.08
CA ALA A 523 14.33 -2.02 1.17
C ALA A 523 13.51 -1.66 -0.08
N ASP A 524 12.22 -1.40 0.11
CA ASP A 524 11.33 -0.95 -0.95
C ASP A 524 11.74 0.45 -1.37
N ARG A 525 12.48 0.55 -2.48
CA ARG A 525 13.03 1.83 -2.96
C ARG A 525 11.93 2.87 -3.26
N ASP A 526 10.72 2.41 -3.54
CA ASP A 526 9.62 3.32 -3.82
C ASP A 526 8.88 3.73 -2.54
N ALA A 527 9.00 3.05 -1.39
CA ALA A 527 8.31 3.36 -0.13
C ALA A 527 6.85 3.84 -0.32
N VAL A 528 6.60 5.15 -0.23
CA VAL A 528 5.27 5.78 -0.46
C VAL A 528 4.97 6.14 -1.93
N GLY A 529 5.97 6.06 -2.80
CA GLY A 529 5.96 6.40 -4.21
C GLY A 529 6.49 7.81 -4.44
N SER A 530 6.99 8.11 -5.64
CA SER A 530 7.52 9.46 -5.98
C SER A 530 6.54 10.61 -5.73
N ARG A 531 5.23 10.33 -5.80
CA ARG A 531 4.16 11.29 -5.53
C ARG A 531 3.23 10.85 -4.40
N GLY A 532 3.57 9.78 -3.66
CA GLY A 532 2.67 9.22 -2.65
C GLY A 532 1.65 8.22 -3.20
N GLN A 533 1.81 7.77 -4.44
CA GLN A 533 0.79 6.95 -5.10
C GLN A 533 0.73 5.48 -4.65
N ASN A 534 1.70 5.02 -3.85
CA ASN A 534 1.79 3.62 -3.41
C ASN A 534 1.31 3.41 -1.97
N LYS A 535 1.00 4.48 -1.22
CA LYS A 535 0.58 4.40 0.19
C LYS A 535 -0.46 5.49 0.45
N GLY A 536 -1.28 5.32 1.46
CA GLY A 536 -2.43 6.18 1.67
C GLY A 536 -2.99 6.06 3.07
N PHE A 537 -4.16 6.65 3.25
CA PHE A 537 -4.92 6.59 4.48
C PHE A 537 -6.33 6.07 4.23
N VAL A 538 -6.81 5.25 5.16
CA VAL A 538 -8.19 4.81 5.23
C VAL A 538 -8.87 5.64 6.31
N LYS A 539 -9.96 6.33 5.95
CA LYS A 539 -10.70 7.13 6.91
C LYS A 539 -11.36 6.21 7.94
N GLY A 540 -11.05 6.41 9.22
CA GLY A 540 -11.81 5.81 10.32
C GLY A 540 -13.20 6.43 10.45
N GLY A 541 -13.97 5.96 11.43
CA GLY A 541 -15.23 6.62 11.82
C GLY A 541 -15.03 8.10 12.18
N ASP A 542 -16.13 8.82 12.37
CA ASP A 542 -16.06 10.25 12.72
C ASP A 542 -15.16 10.46 13.96
N ASN A 543 -14.17 11.35 13.83
CA ASN A 543 -13.13 11.71 14.82
C ASN A 543 -11.92 10.75 15.01
N MET A 544 -11.80 9.64 14.27
CA MET A 544 -10.59 8.81 14.29
C MET A 544 -9.56 9.31 13.26
N PRO A 545 -8.25 9.32 13.59
CA PRO A 545 -7.22 9.64 12.61
C PRO A 545 -7.23 8.63 11.46
N GLY A 546 -6.92 9.07 10.25
CA GLY A 546 -6.73 8.19 9.11
C GLY A 546 -5.64 7.16 9.40
N THR A 547 -5.95 5.88 9.23
CA THR A 547 -4.99 4.78 9.41
C THR A 547 -4.20 4.58 8.13
N PHE A 548 -2.89 4.47 8.25
CA PHE A 548 -1.97 4.17 7.17
C PHE A 548 -2.38 2.88 6.48
N PHE A 549 -2.29 2.87 5.17
CA PHE A 549 -2.62 1.72 4.37
C PHE A 549 -1.66 1.57 3.21
N ALA A 550 -1.01 0.42 3.17
CA ALA A 550 0.00 0.10 2.20
C ALA A 550 -0.55 -0.63 0.98
N ILE A 551 -0.13 -0.21 -0.21
CA ILE A 551 -0.39 -0.94 -1.45
C ILE A 551 0.91 -1.12 -2.22
N ASP A 552 0.86 -2.03 -3.19
CA ASP A 552 1.89 -2.17 -4.24
C ASP A 552 3.33 -2.28 -3.72
N PRO A 553 3.68 -3.33 -2.94
CA PRO A 553 5.06 -3.55 -2.46
C PRO A 553 6.01 -4.06 -3.57
N GLY A 554 5.73 -3.78 -4.84
CA GLY A 554 6.34 -4.41 -6.01
C GLY A 554 7.85 -4.20 -6.17
N HIS A 555 8.47 -3.31 -5.40
CA HIS A 555 9.92 -3.09 -5.38
C HIS A 555 10.60 -3.52 -4.06
N SER A 556 9.88 -4.27 -3.24
CA SER A 556 10.43 -4.90 -2.03
C SER A 556 11.37 -6.06 -2.38
N LEU A 557 12.47 -6.16 -1.64
CA LEU A 557 13.42 -7.27 -1.72
C LEU A 557 14.02 -7.42 -3.14
N GLU A 558 14.40 -6.32 -3.79
CA GLU A 558 15.09 -6.33 -5.11
C GLU A 558 16.64 -6.29 -4.97
N GLY A 559 17.19 -6.70 -3.83
CA GLY A 559 18.62 -6.58 -3.52
C GLY A 559 19.05 -5.14 -3.26
N ASN A 560 18.13 -4.29 -2.80
CA ASN A 560 18.39 -2.87 -2.51
C ASN A 560 19.07 -2.66 -1.15
N SER A 561 18.89 -3.58 -0.19
CA SER A 561 19.36 -3.44 1.19
C SER A 561 20.88 -3.35 1.33
N ARG A 562 21.63 -3.93 0.38
CA ARG A 562 23.09 -3.82 0.31
C ARG A 562 23.61 -2.40 0.06
N PHE A 563 22.75 -1.49 -0.39
CA PHE A 563 23.08 -0.08 -0.64
C PHE A 563 22.60 0.85 0.47
N LEU A 564 22.05 0.30 1.55
CA LEU A 564 21.63 1.07 2.72
C LEU A 564 22.70 0.96 3.80
N GLU A 565 23.25 2.06 4.28
CA GLU A 565 23.91 2.11 5.58
C GLU A 565 22.91 2.70 6.57
N VAL A 566 22.54 1.94 7.61
CA VAL A 566 21.47 2.31 8.53
C VAL A 566 22.07 2.55 9.91
N ASP A 567 21.69 3.68 10.51
CA ASP A 567 22.09 4.06 11.86
C ASP A 567 21.08 3.55 12.91
N ASP A 568 21.47 3.61 14.18
CA ASP A 568 20.69 3.17 15.35
C ASP A 568 19.40 3.98 15.62
N ASN A 569 19.28 5.20 15.10
CA ASN A 569 18.01 5.96 15.09
C ASN A 569 17.18 5.72 13.81
N PHE A 570 17.58 4.73 13.00
CA PHE A 570 17.06 4.34 11.70
C PHE A 570 17.25 5.39 10.59
N SER A 571 18.04 6.46 10.77
CA SER A 571 18.52 7.22 9.60
C SER A 571 19.34 6.33 8.68
N PHE A 572 19.43 6.69 7.40
CA PHE A 572 20.23 5.90 6.48
C PHE A 572 20.91 6.75 5.41
N LYS A 573 22.02 6.22 4.89
CA LYS A 573 22.69 6.71 3.69
C LYS A 573 22.49 5.73 2.54
N ASP A 574 22.16 6.28 1.38
CA ASP A 574 22.14 5.54 0.12
C ASP A 574 23.55 5.54 -0.47
N THR A 575 24.23 4.39 -0.46
CA THR A 575 25.61 4.23 -0.93
C THR A 575 25.70 3.94 -2.44
N TYR A 576 24.59 4.01 -3.16
CA TYR A 576 24.53 3.69 -4.59
C TYR A 576 25.12 4.78 -5.51
N GLY A 577 26.45 4.86 -5.57
CA GLY A 577 27.24 5.62 -6.57
C GLY A 577 27.01 7.14 -6.62
N PHE A 578 27.86 7.86 -7.36
CA PHE A 578 27.78 9.33 -7.56
C PHE A 578 26.55 9.81 -8.39
N SER A 579 25.47 9.03 -8.46
CA SER A 579 24.25 9.38 -9.19
C SER A 579 23.52 10.52 -8.48
N THR A 580 23.20 11.58 -9.23
CA THR A 580 22.46 12.77 -8.77
C THR A 580 20.99 12.52 -8.41
N LYS A 581 20.53 11.26 -8.35
CA LYS A 581 19.16 10.89 -7.99
C LYS A 581 19.17 9.77 -6.94
N PRO A 582 18.66 10.01 -5.72
CA PRO A 582 18.56 8.99 -4.69
C PRO A 582 17.65 7.85 -5.14
N ARG A 583 18.03 6.60 -4.83
CA ARG A 583 17.27 5.40 -5.19
C ARG A 583 16.00 5.30 -4.37
N PHE A 584 16.09 5.65 -3.09
CA PHE A 584 15.01 5.61 -2.10
C PHE A 584 14.22 6.92 -2.10
N LYS A 585 12.89 6.82 -2.24
CA LYS A 585 12.02 7.98 -2.39
C LYS A 585 11.14 8.19 -1.17
N ASN A 586 11.08 9.43 -0.69
CA ASN A 586 10.12 9.87 0.34
C ASN A 586 10.14 9.01 1.62
N PHE A 587 11.29 8.48 2.02
CA PHE A 587 11.43 7.80 3.33
C PHE A 587 11.31 8.75 4.51
N SER A 588 11.53 10.04 4.29
CA SER A 588 11.43 11.09 5.32
C SER A 588 10.04 11.23 5.94
N VAL A 589 9.01 10.66 5.32
CA VAL A 589 7.64 10.58 5.88
C VAL A 589 7.58 9.76 7.18
N PHE A 590 8.58 8.91 7.40
CA PHE A 590 8.71 8.08 8.61
C PHE A 590 9.63 8.72 9.67
N ASP A 591 10.24 9.87 9.37
CA ASP A 591 11.28 10.48 10.21
C ASP A 591 10.71 11.47 11.23
N ASP A 592 9.59 12.13 10.92
CA ASP A 592 8.93 13.10 11.81
C ASP A 592 8.09 12.40 12.89
N ASP A 593 8.77 11.60 13.70
CA ASP A 593 8.23 10.80 14.81
C ASP A 593 9.32 10.55 15.87
N THR A 594 8.92 10.10 17.05
CA THR A 594 9.84 9.91 18.18
C THR A 594 10.80 8.72 17.97
N ARG A 595 11.90 8.66 18.74
CA ARG A 595 12.85 7.56 18.63
C ARG A 595 12.24 6.24 19.07
N PHE A 596 11.47 6.26 20.15
CA PHE A 596 10.75 5.10 20.64
C PHE A 596 9.70 4.63 19.65
N SER A 597 8.95 5.52 18.98
CA SER A 597 8.02 5.12 17.91
C SER A 597 8.73 4.33 16.80
N LYS A 598 9.89 4.82 16.33
CA LYS A 598 10.70 4.09 15.34
C LYS A 598 11.24 2.77 15.88
N PHE A 599 11.70 2.74 17.13
CA PHE A 599 12.20 1.54 17.82
C PHE A 599 11.11 0.50 18.08
N GLN A 600 9.85 0.92 18.29
CA GLN A 600 8.70 0.02 18.37
C GLN A 600 8.56 -0.83 17.10
N GLY A 601 8.91 -0.27 15.94
CA GLY A 601 9.00 -1.04 14.69
C GLY A 601 10.02 -2.16 14.76
N ALA A 602 11.18 -1.93 15.38
CA ALA A 602 12.21 -2.95 15.57
C ALA A 602 11.79 -4.01 16.63
N LEU A 603 11.10 -3.61 17.70
CA LEU A 603 10.49 -4.55 18.66
C LEU A 603 9.51 -5.50 17.97
N ASN A 604 8.63 -4.96 17.11
CA ASN A 604 7.68 -5.76 16.33
C ASN A 604 8.40 -6.74 15.39
N LEU A 605 9.52 -6.33 14.78
CA LEU A 605 10.35 -7.19 13.93
C LEU A 605 11.07 -8.29 14.73
N ARG A 606 11.54 -7.99 15.95
CA ARG A 606 12.14 -8.96 16.87
C ARG A 606 11.12 -10.03 17.27
N GLU A 607 9.91 -9.63 17.64
CA GLU A 607 8.81 -10.55 17.94
C GLU A 607 8.43 -11.38 16.70
N LEU A 608 8.35 -10.75 15.54
CA LEU A 608 8.08 -11.43 14.27
C LEU A 608 9.12 -12.52 13.97
N GLN A 609 10.40 -12.23 14.17
CA GLN A 609 11.49 -13.20 14.02
C GLN A 609 11.32 -14.40 14.97
N GLN A 610 11.00 -14.14 16.23
CA GLN A 610 10.83 -15.16 17.27
C GLN A 610 9.59 -16.03 17.05
N SER A 611 8.54 -15.47 16.44
CA SER A 611 7.26 -16.18 16.21
C SER A 611 7.32 -17.29 15.17
N GLY A 612 8.35 -17.34 14.32
CA GLY A 612 8.46 -18.29 13.21
C GLY A 612 7.47 -18.05 12.05
N LYS A 613 6.61 -17.01 12.13
CA LYS A 613 5.59 -16.72 11.10
C LYS A 613 6.18 -16.42 9.72
N VAL A 614 7.38 -15.82 9.67
CA VAL A 614 8.09 -15.54 8.41
C VAL A 614 8.48 -16.84 7.72
N ASP A 615 9.15 -17.75 8.44
CA ASP A 615 9.56 -19.05 7.88
C ASP A 615 8.35 -19.87 7.43
N GLN A 616 7.27 -19.83 8.22
CA GLN A 616 6.02 -20.47 7.87
C GLN A 616 5.44 -19.90 6.55
N LEU A 617 5.43 -18.58 6.38
CA LEU A 617 4.95 -17.93 5.16
C LEU A 617 5.75 -18.36 3.93
N PHE A 618 7.09 -18.29 3.99
CA PHE A 618 7.95 -18.72 2.88
C PHE A 618 7.75 -20.21 2.56
N SER A 619 7.63 -21.06 3.58
CA SER A 619 7.33 -22.48 3.42
C SER A 619 5.98 -22.73 2.72
N GLN A 620 4.92 -22.03 3.13
CA GLN A 620 3.59 -22.12 2.49
C GLN A 620 3.65 -21.80 0.99
N TYR A 621 4.38 -20.75 0.61
CA TYR A 621 4.55 -20.38 -0.80
C TYR A 621 5.33 -21.45 -1.58
N ARG A 622 6.42 -22.02 -1.02
CA ARG A 622 7.13 -23.15 -1.65
C ARG A 622 6.24 -24.36 -1.86
N THR A 623 5.48 -24.74 -0.82
CA THR A 623 4.55 -25.87 -0.88
C THR A 623 3.51 -25.70 -1.99
N ALA A 624 2.96 -24.49 -2.13
CA ALA A 624 1.99 -24.15 -3.16
C ALA A 624 2.52 -24.27 -4.60
N PHE A 625 3.84 -24.17 -4.80
CA PHE A 625 4.52 -24.29 -6.08
C PHE A 625 5.46 -25.51 -6.17
N THR A 626 5.12 -26.59 -5.47
CA THR A 626 5.86 -27.86 -5.51
C THR A 626 5.93 -28.49 -6.90
N LEU A 627 7.01 -29.24 -7.15
CA LEU A 627 7.36 -29.83 -8.45
C LEU A 627 6.85 -31.28 -8.64
N ASN A 628 6.40 -31.94 -7.56
CA ASN A 628 6.16 -33.39 -7.52
C ASN A 628 4.77 -33.83 -8.01
N ASP A 629 4.11 -33.01 -8.81
CA ASP A 629 2.83 -33.35 -9.42
C ASP A 629 3.06 -33.93 -10.82
N ASN A 630 2.74 -35.22 -10.98
CA ASN A 630 2.89 -35.96 -12.24
C ASN A 630 1.98 -35.43 -13.37
N ALA A 631 1.00 -34.57 -13.04
CA ALA A 631 0.11 -33.93 -14.01
C ALA A 631 0.66 -32.60 -14.58
N LEU A 632 1.84 -32.13 -14.17
CA LEU A 632 2.39 -30.84 -14.61
C LEU A 632 2.97 -30.92 -16.03
N THR A 633 2.63 -29.91 -16.85
CA THR A 633 3.26 -29.73 -18.16
C THR A 633 4.74 -29.30 -18.02
N PRO A 634 5.60 -29.52 -19.03
CA PRO A 634 6.99 -29.06 -18.99
C PRO A 634 7.12 -27.54 -18.75
N ALA A 635 6.23 -26.75 -19.35
CA ALA A 635 6.19 -25.29 -19.17
C ALA A 635 5.83 -24.88 -17.73
N GLU A 636 4.82 -25.54 -17.13
CA GLU A 636 4.44 -25.33 -15.73
C GLU A 636 5.56 -25.72 -14.77
N ARG A 637 6.27 -26.82 -15.06
CA ARG A 637 7.43 -27.24 -14.27
C ARG A 637 8.55 -26.19 -14.31
N GLN A 638 8.88 -25.68 -15.50
CA GLN A 638 9.89 -24.63 -15.65
C GLN A 638 9.50 -23.33 -14.92
N LEU A 639 8.24 -22.91 -15.03
CA LEU A 639 7.73 -21.74 -14.32
C LEU A 639 7.87 -21.91 -12.80
N ARG A 640 7.48 -23.06 -12.26
CA ARG A 640 7.58 -23.34 -10.80
C ARG A 640 9.02 -23.35 -10.31
N VAL A 641 9.97 -23.84 -11.10
CA VAL A 641 11.41 -23.74 -10.78
C VAL A 641 11.84 -22.28 -10.65
N ALA A 642 11.45 -21.43 -11.61
CA ALA A 642 11.76 -20.00 -11.55
C ALA A 642 11.10 -19.30 -10.35
N ILE A 643 9.85 -19.66 -10.02
CA ILE A 643 9.14 -19.13 -8.86
C ILE A 643 9.85 -19.50 -7.56
N ASN A 644 10.20 -20.78 -7.35
CA ASN A 644 10.87 -21.21 -6.13
C ASN A 644 12.26 -20.57 -5.97
N ALA A 645 13.02 -20.43 -7.06
CA ALA A 645 14.31 -19.73 -7.03
C ALA A 645 14.17 -18.26 -6.61
N GLU A 646 13.14 -17.55 -7.08
CA GLU A 646 12.86 -16.18 -6.63
C GLU A 646 12.38 -16.14 -5.18
N ILE A 647 11.55 -17.08 -4.72
CA ILE A 647 11.14 -17.18 -3.31
C ILE A 647 12.36 -17.34 -2.39
N ASP A 648 13.28 -18.24 -2.73
CA ASP A 648 14.50 -18.50 -1.95
C ASP A 648 15.40 -17.26 -1.88
N LYS A 649 15.56 -16.57 -3.01
CA LYS A 649 16.30 -15.31 -3.06
C LYS A 649 15.66 -14.24 -2.16
N LYS A 650 14.34 -14.09 -2.22
CA LYS A 650 13.60 -13.11 -1.40
C LYS A 650 13.69 -13.43 0.09
N GLU A 651 13.67 -14.72 0.46
CA GLU A 651 13.85 -15.15 1.85
C GLU A 651 15.24 -14.78 2.37
N ALA A 652 16.30 -15.12 1.62
CA ALA A 652 17.67 -14.78 2.00
C ALA A 652 17.84 -13.27 2.16
N GLU A 653 17.37 -12.48 1.18
CA GLU A 653 17.44 -11.02 1.26
C GLU A 653 16.67 -10.44 2.46
N PHE A 654 15.49 -10.98 2.77
CA PHE A 654 14.72 -10.54 3.94
C PHE A 654 15.43 -10.88 5.25
N LYS A 655 15.94 -12.10 5.39
CA LYS A 655 16.65 -12.57 6.59
C LYS A 655 17.92 -11.76 6.85
N ASP A 656 18.72 -11.52 5.82
CA ASP A 656 19.94 -10.71 5.91
C ASP A 656 19.60 -9.27 6.33
N SER A 657 18.59 -8.67 5.70
CA SER A 657 18.17 -7.30 5.99
C SER A 657 17.55 -7.18 7.38
N LEU A 658 16.77 -8.17 7.81
CA LEU A 658 16.20 -8.24 9.16
C LEU A 658 17.31 -8.33 10.21
N ALA A 659 18.27 -9.24 10.04
CA ALA A 659 19.40 -9.39 10.95
C ALA A 659 20.19 -8.07 11.10
N LYS A 660 20.45 -7.39 9.98
CA LYS A 660 21.11 -6.07 9.97
C LYS A 660 20.36 -5.01 10.76
N ILE A 661 19.04 -4.90 10.57
CA ILE A 661 18.22 -3.90 11.28
C ILE A 661 18.13 -4.22 12.78
N LEU A 662 17.99 -5.51 13.13
CA LEU A 662 17.98 -5.93 14.53
C LEU A 662 19.34 -5.69 15.21
N GLN A 663 20.46 -5.93 14.51
CA GLN A 663 21.79 -5.68 15.01
C GLN A 663 22.03 -4.19 15.30
N VAL A 664 21.57 -3.30 14.40
CA VAL A 664 21.63 -1.85 14.59
C VAL A 664 20.84 -1.39 15.83
N ALA A 665 19.77 -2.10 16.18
CA ALA A 665 18.94 -1.82 17.35
C ALA A 665 19.39 -2.55 18.63
N ASP A 666 20.43 -3.39 18.59
CA ASP A 666 20.83 -4.29 19.70
C ASP A 666 21.06 -3.58 21.04
N ASN A 667 21.74 -2.42 21.03
CA ASN A 667 21.95 -1.64 22.26
C ASN A 667 20.62 -1.16 22.86
N GLN A 668 19.67 -0.73 22.02
CA GLN A 668 18.35 -0.30 22.46
C GLN A 668 17.50 -1.47 22.95
N PHE A 669 17.62 -2.66 22.33
CA PHE A 669 16.99 -3.87 22.84
C PHE A 669 17.48 -4.24 24.23
N LYS A 670 18.80 -4.24 24.45
CA LYS A 670 19.38 -4.54 25.77
C LYS A 670 18.91 -3.55 26.83
N LEU A 671 18.96 -2.25 26.54
CA LEU A 671 18.44 -1.24 27.45
C LEU A 671 16.95 -1.43 27.74
N TYR A 672 16.16 -1.71 26.71
CA TYR A 672 14.72 -1.96 26.86
C TYR A 672 14.48 -3.17 27.77
N ASP A 673 15.15 -4.30 27.51
CA ASP A 673 14.98 -5.54 28.27
C ASP A 673 15.50 -5.40 29.72
N ASP A 674 16.63 -4.72 29.95
CA ASP A 674 17.18 -4.43 31.28
C ASP A 674 16.26 -3.54 32.14
N LEU A 675 15.34 -2.82 31.50
CA LEU A 675 14.37 -1.92 32.13
C LEU A 675 12.94 -2.48 32.12
N ALA A 676 12.77 -3.79 31.87
CA ALA A 676 11.46 -4.42 31.80
C ALA A 676 10.70 -4.37 33.14
N THR A 677 11.40 -4.35 34.28
CA THR A 677 10.77 -4.35 35.61
C THR A 677 10.12 -3.01 35.99
N GLU A 678 10.53 -1.93 35.33
CA GLU A 678 10.10 -0.55 35.54
C GLU A 678 8.87 -0.19 34.70
N GLY A 679 8.62 -0.98 33.65
CA GLY A 679 7.45 -0.89 32.78
C GLY A 679 7.62 0.02 31.56
N PRO A 680 6.64 -0.03 30.62
CA PRO A 680 6.77 0.57 29.28
C PRO A 680 7.05 2.08 29.26
N ALA A 681 6.43 2.83 30.17
CA ALA A 681 6.61 4.28 30.23
C ALA A 681 8.03 4.69 30.64
N PHE A 682 8.70 3.88 31.48
CA PHE A 682 10.08 4.13 31.88
C PHE A 682 11.03 3.78 30.73
N GLN A 683 10.81 2.63 30.07
CA GLN A 683 11.57 2.19 28.89
C GLN A 683 11.51 3.24 27.76
N GLU A 684 10.31 3.76 27.47
CA GLU A 684 10.11 4.82 26.47
C GLU A 684 10.94 6.05 26.80
N LYS A 685 10.82 6.60 28.02
CA LYS A 685 11.59 7.78 28.44
C LYS A 685 13.10 7.54 28.38
N ALA A 686 13.57 6.35 28.74
CA ALA A 686 14.99 6.01 28.69
C ALA A 686 15.54 6.05 27.25
N ILE A 687 14.78 5.51 26.29
CA ILE A 687 15.11 5.52 24.86
C ILE A 687 14.99 6.93 24.26
N GLU A 688 13.95 7.69 24.60
CA GLU A 688 13.78 9.08 24.15
C GLU A 688 14.90 10.00 24.66
N THR A 689 15.43 9.73 25.85
CA THR A 689 16.56 10.48 26.40
C THR A 689 17.80 10.35 25.50
N ILE A 690 17.99 9.22 24.82
CA ILE A 690 19.06 9.06 23.83
C ILE A 690 18.88 10.08 22.70
N GLU A 691 17.69 10.15 22.08
CA GLU A 691 17.41 11.12 21.02
C GLU A 691 17.56 12.58 21.49
N ASN A 692 17.11 12.87 22.71
CA ASN A 692 17.16 14.25 23.21
C ASN A 692 18.58 14.69 23.58
N LEU A 693 19.45 13.77 24.00
CA LEU A 693 20.88 14.04 24.11
C LEU A 693 21.49 14.32 22.73
N GLU A 694 21.13 13.56 21.70
CA GLU A 694 21.56 13.82 20.32
C GLU A 694 21.09 15.20 19.83
N LYS A 695 19.84 15.58 20.12
CA LYS A 695 19.27 16.90 19.79
C LYS A 695 19.95 18.05 20.54
N LEU A 696 20.42 17.80 21.76
CA LEU A 696 21.15 18.78 22.58
C LEU A 696 22.58 18.97 22.07
N THR A 697 23.23 17.90 21.62
CA THR A 697 24.67 17.92 21.30
C THR A 697 24.99 18.01 19.81
N SER A 698 24.00 17.87 18.93
CA SER A 698 24.16 17.94 17.48
C SER A 698 23.41 19.15 16.90
N PRO A 699 23.80 19.64 15.71
CA PRO A 699 22.95 20.56 14.95
C PRO A 699 21.58 19.96 14.66
N THR A 700 20.52 20.75 14.87
CA THR A 700 19.13 20.33 14.71
C THR A 700 18.30 21.33 13.91
N THR A 701 17.14 20.89 13.40
CA THR A 701 16.21 21.69 12.59
C THR A 701 14.76 21.34 12.87
N TRP A 702 13.89 22.34 12.83
CA TRP A 702 12.43 22.19 12.89
C TRP A 702 11.75 22.21 11.52
N VAL A 703 12.52 22.32 10.44
CA VAL A 703 12.00 22.45 9.09
C VAL A 703 12.48 21.31 8.21
N SER A 704 11.61 20.90 7.30
CA SER A 704 11.93 19.92 6.25
C SER A 704 13.13 20.41 5.41
N PRO A 705 13.86 19.51 4.70
CA PRO A 705 15.10 19.87 4.00
C PRO A 705 14.99 21.04 3.00
N LYS A 706 13.83 21.30 2.40
CA LYS A 706 13.59 22.46 1.51
C LYS A 706 12.93 23.65 2.22
N GLY A 707 12.78 23.62 3.54
CA GLY A 707 12.25 24.71 4.36
C GLY A 707 10.76 25.00 4.15
N GLN A 708 9.99 24.00 3.71
CA GLN A 708 8.59 24.19 3.28
C GLN A 708 7.55 23.65 4.26
N VAL A 709 7.96 22.79 5.18
CA VAL A 709 7.09 22.11 6.16
C VAL A 709 7.73 22.23 7.54
N ALA A 710 6.93 22.61 8.54
CA ALA A 710 7.33 22.54 9.94
C ALA A 710 7.19 21.09 10.43
N LEU A 711 8.26 20.57 11.03
CA LEU A 711 8.31 19.24 11.62
C LEU A 711 7.65 19.25 13.00
N LYS A 712 7.01 18.14 13.37
CA LYS A 712 6.43 17.92 14.70
C LYS A 712 7.49 17.61 15.75
N HIS A 713 8.58 16.96 15.36
CA HIS A 713 9.74 16.65 16.20
C HIS A 713 11.03 17.32 15.71
N LEU A 714 11.91 17.67 16.65
CA LEU A 714 13.16 18.37 16.38
C LEU A 714 14.12 17.40 15.69
N ALA A 715 14.45 17.63 14.42
CA ALA A 715 15.27 16.68 13.68
C ALA A 715 16.76 16.98 13.86
N VAL A 716 17.56 15.96 14.17
CA VAL A 716 19.03 16.04 14.08
C VAL A 716 19.46 16.03 12.62
N ILE A 717 20.39 16.91 12.24
CA ILE A 717 20.97 16.92 10.89
C ILE A 717 21.89 15.70 10.75
N PRO A 718 21.56 14.72 9.88
CA PRO A 718 22.24 13.42 9.87
C PRO A 718 23.75 13.49 9.62
N GLU A 719 24.21 14.43 8.79
CA GLU A 719 25.62 14.57 8.41
C GLU A 719 26.52 15.01 9.58
N THR A 720 25.94 15.67 10.58
CA THR A 720 26.64 16.23 11.75
C THR A 720 26.20 15.59 13.06
N ARG A 721 25.49 14.45 12.99
CA ARG A 721 24.94 13.75 14.14
C ARG A 721 26.04 13.23 15.06
N VAL A 722 25.94 13.55 16.34
CA VAL A 722 26.68 12.90 17.43
C VAL A 722 25.79 11.83 18.04
N ALA A 723 26.10 10.56 17.78
CA ALA A 723 25.30 9.43 18.27
C ALA A 723 25.54 9.18 19.77
N TRP A 724 24.42 8.95 20.49
CA TRP A 724 24.44 8.58 21.90
C TRP A 724 23.96 7.13 22.08
N ARG A 725 24.45 6.49 23.13
CA ARG A 725 24.07 5.12 23.52
C ARG A 725 23.74 5.09 25.00
N ALA A 726 23.00 4.07 25.41
CA ALA A 726 22.65 3.89 26.81
C ALA A 726 22.66 2.42 27.24
N HIS A 727 22.93 2.20 28.52
CA HIS A 727 22.92 0.88 29.16
C HIS A 727 22.73 1.02 30.68
N VAL A 728 22.42 -0.09 31.34
CA VAL A 728 22.40 -0.17 32.80
C VAL A 728 23.77 -0.64 33.29
N GLU A 729 24.33 0.06 34.29
CA GLU A 729 25.60 -0.28 34.93
C GLU A 729 25.51 0.04 36.42
N ASP A 730 25.80 -0.95 37.27
CA ASP A 730 25.72 -0.85 38.73
C ASP A 730 24.37 -0.28 39.24
N GLY A 731 23.27 -0.65 38.57
CA GLY A 731 21.93 -0.16 38.87
C GLY A 731 21.61 1.24 38.35
N ASN A 732 22.56 1.94 37.75
CA ASN A 732 22.41 3.29 37.20
C ASN A 732 22.13 3.27 35.70
N LEU A 733 21.51 4.33 35.20
CA LEU A 733 21.39 4.58 33.77
C LEU A 733 22.62 5.34 33.28
N VAL A 734 23.36 4.75 32.34
CA VAL A 734 24.55 5.36 31.76
C VAL A 734 24.28 5.70 30.32
N TYR A 735 24.49 6.97 29.97
CA TYR A 735 24.45 7.48 28.60
C TYR A 735 25.85 7.92 28.19
N HIS A 736 26.29 7.58 26.98
CA HIS A 736 27.60 8.01 26.50
C HIS A 736 27.63 8.26 25.00
N CYS A 737 28.56 9.11 24.57
CA CYS A 737 28.84 9.34 23.15
C CYS A 737 30.29 8.98 22.83
N ASP A 738 30.49 8.38 21.66
CA ASP A 738 31.80 7.92 21.19
C ASP A 738 32.52 8.95 20.30
N GLN A 739 31.98 10.17 20.27
CA GLN A 739 32.44 11.26 19.42
C GLN A 739 32.66 12.52 20.25
N PRO A 740 33.64 13.35 19.84
CA PRO A 740 33.97 14.57 20.55
C PRO A 740 32.84 15.58 20.43
N LEU A 741 32.45 16.16 21.56
CA LEU A 741 31.47 17.24 21.60
C LEU A 741 32.10 18.58 21.23
N SER A 742 31.32 19.44 20.57
CA SER A 742 31.70 20.85 20.41
C SER A 742 31.70 21.58 21.77
N GLU A 743 32.45 22.66 21.91
CA GLU A 743 32.47 23.43 23.17
C GLU A 743 31.09 23.97 23.58
N LEU A 744 30.26 24.33 22.59
CA LEU A 744 28.87 24.71 22.83
C LEU A 744 28.07 23.54 23.42
N ALA A 745 28.17 22.37 22.80
CA ALA A 745 27.50 21.15 23.28
C ALA A 745 27.98 20.75 24.68
N LYS A 746 29.29 20.84 24.98
CA LYS A 746 29.83 20.58 26.32
C LYS A 746 29.24 21.54 27.36
N THR A 747 29.13 22.82 27.03
CA THR A 747 28.57 23.85 27.93
C THR A 747 27.10 23.59 28.22
N GLN A 748 26.30 23.32 27.18
CA GLN A 748 24.88 22.99 27.32
C GLN A 748 24.67 21.69 28.10
N LEU A 749 25.44 20.65 27.81
CA LEU A 749 25.36 19.36 28.49
C LEU A 749 25.70 19.47 29.98
N ARG A 750 26.72 20.26 30.37
CA ARG A 750 27.04 20.52 31.79
C ARG A 750 25.87 21.14 32.54
N ALA A 751 25.19 22.12 31.94
CA ALA A 751 24.04 22.79 32.56
C ALA A 751 22.85 21.83 32.75
N PHE A 752 22.56 21.01 31.74
CA PHE A 752 21.51 19.99 31.82
C PHE A 752 21.87 18.88 32.83
N ALA A 753 23.11 18.39 32.84
CA ALA A 753 23.55 17.36 33.78
C ALA A 753 23.43 17.83 35.24
N ALA A 754 23.85 19.06 35.54
CA ALA A 754 23.69 19.64 36.87
C ALA A 754 22.21 19.74 37.29
N SER A 755 21.34 20.17 36.38
CA SER A 755 19.89 20.28 36.61
C SER A 755 19.23 18.91 36.78
N ALA A 756 19.72 17.90 36.08
CA ALA A 756 19.27 16.51 36.13
C ALA A 756 19.81 15.74 37.35
N LYS A 757 20.69 16.34 38.16
CA LYS A 757 21.46 15.66 39.22
C LYS A 757 22.24 14.44 38.69
N ALA A 758 22.71 14.54 37.46
CA ALA A 758 23.48 13.50 36.78
C ALA A 758 24.98 13.77 36.93
N GLN A 759 25.78 12.71 37.01
CA GLN A 759 27.23 12.82 37.00
C GLN A 759 27.71 12.85 35.54
N LEU A 760 28.40 13.93 35.16
CA LEU A 760 28.94 14.12 33.81
C LEU A 760 30.46 14.06 33.84
N GLU A 761 31.01 13.16 33.05
CA GLU A 761 32.42 13.02 32.75
C GLU A 761 32.66 13.37 31.29
N ILE A 762 33.66 14.21 31.02
CA ILE A 762 34.11 14.51 29.66
C ILE A 762 35.61 14.20 29.63
N ASP A 763 36.00 13.24 28.81
CA ASP A 763 37.38 12.81 28.71
C ASP A 763 38.25 13.84 27.95
N ALA A 764 39.57 13.62 27.95
CA ALA A 764 40.53 14.46 27.23
C ALA A 764 40.29 14.48 25.70
N GLU A 765 39.59 13.47 25.18
CA GLU A 765 39.21 13.38 23.78
C GLU A 765 37.93 14.17 23.45
N GLY A 766 37.25 14.71 24.46
CA GLY A 766 36.00 15.45 24.33
C GLY A 766 34.75 14.57 24.24
N CYS A 767 34.86 13.26 24.49
CA CYS A 767 33.72 12.35 24.56
C CYS A 767 33.08 12.42 25.94
N ALA A 768 31.76 12.24 26.00
CA ALA A 768 30.99 12.41 27.23
C ALA A 768 30.39 11.10 27.72
N ARG A 769 30.36 10.96 29.05
CA ARG A 769 29.65 9.92 29.79
C ARG A 769 28.80 10.59 30.87
N LEU A 770 27.52 10.25 30.90
CA LEU A 770 26.51 10.77 31.80
C LEU A 770 25.90 9.61 32.59
N THR A 771 26.12 9.60 33.90
CA THR A 771 25.58 8.60 34.81
C THR A 771 24.41 9.20 35.59
N ILE A 772 23.25 8.55 35.52
CA ILE A 772 22.02 8.94 36.20
C ILE A 772 21.65 7.86 37.19
N ASP A 773 21.55 8.23 38.47
CA ASP A 773 20.99 7.36 39.50
C ASP A 773 19.54 7.02 39.13
N ARG A 774 19.19 5.73 39.22
CA ARG A 774 17.85 5.25 38.91
C ARG A 774 16.77 5.92 39.76
N ALA A 775 17.06 6.31 40.99
CA ALA A 775 16.14 7.10 41.83
C ALA A 775 15.93 8.55 41.33
N ALA A 776 16.87 9.09 40.54
CA ALA A 776 16.79 10.41 39.94
C ALA A 776 16.29 10.39 38.48
N ALA A 777 16.03 9.20 37.91
CA ALA A 777 15.74 9.03 36.48
C ALA A 777 14.57 9.88 35.98
N ASP A 778 13.43 9.94 36.68
CA ASP A 778 12.28 10.76 36.25
C ASP A 778 12.60 12.26 36.20
N THR A 779 13.46 12.73 37.11
CA THR A 779 13.93 14.12 37.08
C THR A 779 14.80 14.34 35.84
N ALA A 780 15.75 13.42 35.59
CA ALA A 780 16.60 13.48 34.41
C ALA A 780 15.80 13.43 33.10
N PHE A 781 14.85 12.51 32.97
CA PHE A 781 13.97 12.39 31.80
C PHE A 781 13.18 13.68 31.54
N THR A 782 12.72 14.34 32.60
CA THR A 782 12.04 15.63 32.48
C THR A 782 12.99 16.71 32.00
N VAL A 783 14.18 16.83 32.61
CA VAL A 783 15.20 17.81 32.25
C VAL A 783 15.65 17.63 30.79
N PHE A 784 15.95 16.41 30.37
CA PHE A 784 16.34 16.06 29.00
C PHE A 784 15.15 15.86 28.05
N SER A 785 13.94 16.33 28.38
CA SER A 785 12.82 16.24 27.44
C SER A 785 13.04 17.11 26.19
N GLU A 786 12.50 16.70 25.04
CA GLU A 786 12.58 17.46 23.78
C GLU A 786 12.15 18.92 23.96
N LYS A 787 11.10 19.18 24.75
CA LYS A 787 10.61 20.52 25.06
C LYS A 787 11.69 21.38 25.70
N ASN A 788 12.40 20.85 26.71
CA ASN A 788 13.43 21.60 27.42
C ASN A 788 14.68 21.78 26.56
N VAL A 789 15.09 20.75 25.82
CA VAL A 789 16.18 20.85 24.84
C VAL A 789 15.88 21.95 23.82
N ALA A 790 14.70 21.92 23.20
CA ALA A 790 14.28 22.92 22.21
C ALA A 790 14.21 24.34 22.77
N SER A 791 13.84 24.52 24.05
CA SER A 791 13.78 25.85 24.67
C SER A 791 15.16 26.54 24.77
N VAL A 792 16.24 25.73 24.80
CA VAL A 792 17.63 26.21 24.88
C VAL A 792 18.29 26.27 23.51
N THR A 793 17.98 25.32 22.61
CA THR A 793 18.62 25.25 21.29
C THR A 793 17.90 26.08 20.22
N HIS A 794 16.59 26.32 20.36
CA HIS A 794 15.73 27.03 19.41
C HIS A 794 14.71 27.92 20.14
N THR A 795 15.21 28.89 20.92
CA THR A 795 14.40 29.68 21.86
C THR A 795 13.24 30.43 21.20
N GLU A 796 13.45 31.00 20.01
CA GLU A 796 12.43 31.78 19.29
C GLU A 796 11.32 30.87 18.74
N GLU A 797 11.68 29.77 18.06
CA GLU A 797 10.74 28.77 17.55
C GLU A 797 9.97 28.07 18.68
N ALA A 798 10.64 27.75 19.78
CA ALA A 798 10.02 27.15 20.96
C ALA A 798 8.99 28.09 21.59
N ALA A 799 9.30 29.40 21.67
CA ALA A 799 8.37 30.41 22.15
C ALA A 799 7.16 30.58 21.22
N ALA A 800 7.35 30.52 19.90
CA ALA A 800 6.26 30.57 18.92
C ALA A 800 5.30 29.40 19.08
N ARG A 801 5.82 28.19 19.21
CA ARG A 801 5.01 26.98 19.39
C ARG A 801 4.29 26.93 20.72
N ALA A 802 4.86 27.50 21.77
CA ALA A 802 4.17 27.67 23.05
C ALA A 802 2.92 28.57 22.93
N ARG A 803 2.84 29.44 21.91
CA ARG A 803 1.67 30.26 21.57
C ARG A 803 0.69 29.58 20.60
N GLY A 804 0.98 28.36 20.15
CA GLY A 804 0.16 27.61 19.18
C GLY A 804 0.48 27.88 17.71
N GLU A 805 1.59 28.58 17.41
CA GLU A 805 2.11 28.78 16.05
C GLU A 805 2.96 27.56 15.60
N ASP A 806 3.27 27.44 14.31
CA ASP A 806 4.09 26.32 13.79
C ASP A 806 5.61 26.56 13.89
N GLY A 807 6.03 27.80 14.17
CA GLY A 807 7.42 28.24 14.26
C GLY A 807 8.15 28.33 12.91
N LEU A 808 7.44 28.24 11.78
CA LEU A 808 8.06 28.22 10.45
C LEU A 808 8.65 29.59 10.06
N ALA A 809 8.09 30.69 10.57
CA ALA A 809 8.57 32.04 10.29
C ALA A 809 9.91 32.31 11.00
N GLU A 810 9.99 31.94 12.27
CA GLU A 810 11.16 32.02 13.14
C GLU A 810 12.30 31.15 12.59
N ALA A 811 12.01 29.90 12.21
CA ALA A 811 12.99 29.00 11.62
C ALA A 811 13.63 29.54 10.32
N ARG A 812 12.87 30.33 9.53
CA ARG A 812 13.39 30.99 8.32
C ARG A 812 14.27 32.19 8.62
N THR A 813 14.06 32.87 9.75
CA THR A 813 14.87 34.01 10.17
C THR A 813 16.19 33.56 10.81
N VAL A 814 16.19 32.42 11.51
CA VAL A 814 17.41 31.80 12.06
C VAL A 814 18.31 31.20 10.96
N GLY A 815 17.73 30.61 9.90
CA GLY A 815 18.47 30.06 8.75
C GLY A 815 19.37 31.07 8.02
N THR A 816 19.05 32.37 8.08
CA THR A 816 19.89 33.46 7.57
C THR A 816 21.13 33.76 8.43
N ASN A 817 21.10 33.43 9.72
CA ASN A 817 22.21 33.67 10.65
C ASN A 817 23.12 32.43 10.82
N ALA A 818 22.58 31.21 10.68
CA ALA A 818 23.35 29.97 10.81
C ALA A 818 24.34 29.73 9.65
N ASN A 819 24.04 30.21 8.43
CA ASN A 819 24.98 30.18 7.31
C ASN A 819 26.24 31.04 7.53
N GLY A 820 26.23 31.95 8.50
CA GLY A 820 27.40 32.73 8.90
C GLY A 820 28.39 31.96 9.79
N ALA A 821 27.98 30.85 10.41
CA ALA A 821 28.83 30.08 11.32
C ALA A 821 29.60 28.95 10.62
N ALA A 822 29.13 28.46 9.47
CA ALA A 822 29.76 27.37 8.72
C ALA A 822 30.99 27.81 7.89
N ASN A 823 31.27 29.11 7.80
CA ASN A 823 32.40 29.68 7.05
C ASN A 823 33.34 30.49 7.95
N ARG A 824 33.68 29.98 9.14
CA ARG A 824 34.91 30.43 9.79
C ARG A 824 36.08 29.67 9.16
N PRO A 825 37.02 30.33 8.45
CA PRO A 825 38.25 29.67 8.08
C PRO A 825 38.90 29.16 9.36
N ALA A 826 39.30 27.88 9.37
CA ALA A 826 40.10 27.33 10.43
C ALA A 826 41.29 28.28 10.64
N GLN A 827 41.35 28.92 11.80
CA GLN A 827 42.48 29.76 12.16
C GLN A 827 43.73 28.90 12.05
N GLU A 828 44.62 29.25 11.14
CA GLU A 828 45.88 28.56 10.91
C GLU A 828 46.77 28.70 12.14
N SER A 829 46.70 27.75 13.07
CA SER A 829 47.76 27.56 14.06
C SER A 829 48.69 26.45 13.58
N GLY A 830 49.87 26.81 13.11
CA GLY A 830 50.97 25.85 12.92
C GLY A 830 51.34 25.18 14.25
N ARG A 831 51.96 23.99 14.18
CA ARG A 831 52.48 23.28 15.37
C ARG A 831 53.40 24.23 16.17
N SER A 832 53.09 24.51 17.43
CA SER A 832 53.89 25.41 18.27
C SER A 832 54.89 24.69 19.19
N PHE A 833 55.11 23.38 19.02
CA PHE A 833 56.02 22.59 19.87
C PHE A 833 56.81 21.53 19.09
N VAL A 834 57.96 21.16 19.64
CA VAL A 834 58.88 20.15 19.09
C VAL A 834 58.48 18.76 19.58
N LEU A 835 58.41 17.78 18.67
CA LEU A 835 58.11 16.39 19.00
C LEU A 835 59.38 15.70 19.53
N PRO A 836 59.39 15.14 20.76
CA PRO A 836 60.56 14.48 21.33
C PRO A 836 60.88 13.14 20.65
N ASP A 837 62.10 12.62 20.77
CA ASP A 837 62.42 11.31 20.18
C ASP A 837 61.68 10.17 20.91
N ARG A 838 61.40 10.37 22.20
CA ARG A 838 60.61 9.47 23.05
C ARG A 838 59.55 10.26 23.80
N LEU A 839 58.33 9.73 23.83
CA LEU A 839 57.21 10.31 24.54
C LEU A 839 56.65 9.30 25.54
N ASP A 840 56.79 9.58 26.82
CA ASP A 840 56.17 8.78 27.88
C ASP A 840 54.74 9.26 28.11
N VAL A 841 53.80 8.31 28.07
CA VAL A 841 52.37 8.54 28.26
C VAL A 841 51.92 7.74 29.47
N HIS A 842 51.43 8.43 30.51
CA HIS A 842 50.93 7.80 31.72
C HIS A 842 49.45 7.43 31.56
N VAL A 843 49.09 6.17 31.82
CA VAL A 843 47.73 5.64 31.73
C VAL A 843 47.42 4.86 33.01
N GLY A 844 46.75 5.53 33.95
CA GLY A 844 46.59 4.99 35.31
C GLY A 844 47.95 4.78 35.98
N ASN A 845 48.24 3.55 36.41
CA ASN A 845 49.52 3.18 37.02
C ASN A 845 50.59 2.73 36.00
N ASP A 846 50.27 2.72 34.70
CA ASP A 846 51.20 2.31 33.65
C ASP A 846 51.87 3.51 32.98
N THR A 847 53.10 3.31 32.52
CA THR A 847 53.79 4.24 31.61
C THR A 847 54.05 3.54 30.28
N VAL A 848 53.58 4.16 29.19
CA VAL A 848 53.74 3.65 27.82
C VAL A 848 54.66 4.59 27.07
N THR A 849 55.82 4.09 26.62
CA THR A 849 56.79 4.89 25.85
C THR A 849 56.54 4.75 24.35
N PHE A 850 56.28 5.86 23.68
CA PHE A 850 56.20 5.94 22.22
C PHE A 850 57.49 6.49 21.62
N GLN A 851 57.98 5.87 20.55
CA GLN A 851 59.03 6.44 19.71
C GLN A 851 58.43 7.49 18.78
N LYS A 852 59.18 8.55 18.45
CA LYS A 852 58.73 9.65 17.57
C LYS A 852 58.01 9.18 16.31
N GLN A 853 58.59 8.19 15.62
CA GLN A 853 58.04 7.58 14.41
C GLN A 853 56.60 7.03 14.59
N HIS A 854 56.19 6.62 15.79
CA HIS A 854 54.87 6.04 16.05
C HIS A 854 53.76 7.10 16.06
N TYR A 855 54.03 8.31 16.55
CA TYR A 855 53.01 9.36 16.71
C TYR A 855 53.19 10.53 15.73
N GLU A 856 54.35 10.67 15.08
CA GLU A 856 54.57 11.65 14.02
C GLU A 856 53.66 11.40 12.81
N ALA A 857 53.57 10.15 12.35
CA ALA A 857 52.68 9.75 11.26
C ALA A 857 51.18 9.95 11.60
N MET A 858 50.81 9.66 12.85
CA MET A 858 49.45 9.92 13.36
C MET A 858 49.13 11.42 13.28
N LEU A 859 50.08 12.28 13.67
CA LEU A 859 49.91 13.73 13.64
C LEU A 859 49.95 14.33 12.23
N GLU A 860 50.63 13.70 11.27
CA GLU A 860 50.62 14.12 9.87
C GLU A 860 49.25 13.89 9.22
N ASN A 861 48.65 12.73 9.51
CA ASN A 861 47.33 12.35 9.01
C ASN A 861 46.16 13.01 9.77
N THR A 862 46.43 13.67 10.91
CA THR A 862 45.42 14.45 11.64
C THR A 862 45.20 15.81 10.95
N PRO A 863 43.95 16.20 10.63
CA PRO A 863 43.63 17.51 10.09
C PRO A 863 44.28 18.63 10.91
N LYS A 864 44.83 19.66 10.27
CA LYS A 864 45.61 20.71 10.97
C LYS A 864 44.86 21.35 12.14
N ALA A 865 43.54 21.49 12.03
CA ALA A 865 42.67 22.06 13.06
C ALA A 865 42.57 21.20 14.34
N ASP A 866 42.77 19.89 14.21
CA ASP A 866 42.61 18.90 15.28
C ASP A 866 43.94 18.41 15.83
N ARG A 867 45.06 19.00 15.39
CA ARG A 867 46.38 18.66 15.92
C ARG A 867 46.52 19.21 17.35
N PRO A 868 47.12 18.46 18.28
CA PRO A 868 47.42 18.95 19.60
C PRO A 868 48.27 20.22 19.51
N ARG A 869 48.09 21.11 20.48
CA ARG A 869 48.73 22.42 20.58
C ARG A 869 49.91 22.42 21.56
N SER A 870 49.99 21.41 22.43
CA SER A 870 51.12 21.19 23.34
C SER A 870 51.51 19.72 23.45
N LEU A 871 52.69 19.46 24.02
CA LEU A 871 53.14 18.10 24.33
C LEU A 871 52.24 17.42 25.37
N GLU A 872 51.81 18.19 26.37
CA GLU A 872 50.89 17.74 27.41
C GLU A 872 49.53 17.34 26.82
N GLU A 873 49.00 18.12 25.88
CA GLU A 873 47.76 17.79 25.18
C GLU A 873 47.90 16.50 24.35
N LEU A 874 49.03 16.31 23.67
CA LEU A 874 49.32 15.07 22.97
C LEU A 874 49.38 13.87 23.93
N GLN A 875 50.06 14.00 25.07
CA GLN A 875 50.12 12.95 26.09
C GLN A 875 48.73 12.60 26.63
N ASN A 876 47.92 13.62 26.92
CA ASN A 876 46.56 13.43 27.42
C ASN A 876 45.64 12.76 26.40
N ILE A 877 45.72 13.14 25.11
CA ILE A 877 44.97 12.49 24.03
C ILE A 877 45.39 11.02 23.89
N LEU A 878 46.70 10.75 23.83
CA LEU A 878 47.21 9.38 23.71
C LEU A 878 46.79 8.52 24.93
N ALA A 879 46.89 9.06 26.14
CA ALA A 879 46.46 8.39 27.36
C ALA A 879 44.97 8.06 27.33
N GLY A 880 44.14 9.04 26.92
CA GLY A 880 42.70 8.87 26.75
C GLY A 880 42.35 7.76 25.75
N ARG A 881 43.01 7.72 24.58
CA ARG A 881 42.79 6.67 23.56
C ARG A 881 43.15 5.28 24.07
N ILE A 882 44.29 5.15 24.74
CA ILE A 882 44.75 3.87 25.30
C ILE A 882 43.77 3.39 26.36
N GLN A 883 43.36 4.27 27.29
CA GLN A 883 42.41 3.93 28.34
C GLN A 883 41.08 3.48 27.73
N ARG A 884 40.54 4.26 26.80
CA ARG A 884 39.31 3.94 26.08
C ARG A 884 39.39 2.60 25.36
N GLY A 885 40.51 2.30 24.70
CA GLY A 885 40.73 1.00 24.07
C GLY A 885 40.74 -0.16 25.06
N ARG A 886 41.31 0.04 26.26
CA ARG A 886 41.27 -0.93 27.37
C ARG A 886 39.84 -1.14 27.87
N ASP A 887 39.06 -0.07 28.00
CA ASP A 887 37.66 -0.14 28.45
C ASP A 887 36.79 -0.89 27.44
N ILE A 888 36.98 -0.63 26.13
CA ILE A 888 36.32 -1.37 25.06
C ILE A 888 36.68 -2.85 25.12
N LEU A 889 37.96 -3.19 25.22
CA LEU A 889 38.41 -4.58 25.32
C LEU A 889 37.83 -5.28 26.55
N ALA A 890 37.87 -4.64 27.71
CA ALA A 890 37.30 -5.16 28.95
C ALA A 890 35.79 -5.43 28.82
N ALA A 891 35.04 -4.49 28.22
CA ALA A 891 33.63 -4.69 27.96
C ALA A 891 33.37 -5.83 26.97
N VAL A 892 34.15 -5.97 25.90
CA VAL A 892 34.04 -7.09 24.96
C VAL A 892 34.28 -8.43 25.67
N TYR A 893 35.33 -8.55 26.49
CA TYR A 893 35.60 -9.76 27.27
C TYR A 893 34.49 -10.08 28.28
N ALA A 894 33.80 -9.06 28.81
CA ALA A 894 32.65 -9.22 29.70
C ALA A 894 31.32 -9.48 28.96
N GLY A 895 31.31 -9.63 27.64
CA GLY A 895 30.09 -9.80 26.84
C GLY A 895 29.29 -8.50 26.60
N ASN A 896 29.84 -7.37 27.02
CA ASN A 896 29.25 -6.03 26.96
C ASN A 896 29.75 -5.19 25.76
N GLY A 897 30.32 -5.83 24.73
CA GLY A 897 30.89 -5.14 23.57
C GLY A 897 29.90 -4.22 22.82
N SER A 898 28.59 -4.52 22.88
CA SER A 898 27.53 -3.70 22.29
C SER A 898 27.42 -2.28 22.86
N ARG A 899 28.06 -2.01 24.01
CA ARG A 899 28.13 -0.66 24.60
C ARG A 899 28.90 0.31 23.70
N TYR A 900 29.87 -0.17 22.90
CA TYR A 900 30.74 0.68 22.09
C TYR A 900 30.48 0.52 20.59
N ALA A 901 30.61 1.62 19.84
CA ALA A 901 30.44 1.58 18.39
C ALA A 901 31.67 1.01 17.69
N ALA A 902 31.51 0.23 16.63
CA ALA A 902 32.62 -0.21 15.79
C ALA A 902 33.08 0.89 14.81
N THR A 903 33.34 2.10 15.33
CA THR A 903 33.83 3.22 14.52
C THR A 903 35.33 3.07 14.25
N THR A 904 35.82 3.64 13.16
CA THR A 904 37.27 3.73 12.88
C THR A 904 38.04 4.31 14.07
N ARG A 905 37.42 5.24 14.81
CA ARG A 905 38.00 5.83 16.02
C ARG A 905 38.14 4.83 17.17
N ASN A 906 37.07 4.10 17.49
CA ASN A 906 37.11 3.09 18.55
C ASN A 906 38.04 1.92 18.18
N VAL A 907 38.07 1.53 16.90
CA VAL A 907 39.05 0.56 16.38
C VAL A 907 40.48 1.09 16.60
N ALA A 908 40.76 2.36 16.28
CA ALA A 908 42.06 2.97 16.55
C ALA A 908 42.41 2.98 18.05
N CYS A 909 41.44 3.23 18.94
CA CYS A 909 41.65 3.20 20.39
C CYS A 909 42.01 1.78 20.88
N VAL A 910 41.26 0.76 20.43
CA VAL A 910 41.55 -0.65 20.73
C VAL A 910 42.94 -1.03 20.23
N THR A 911 43.25 -0.65 18.99
CA THR A 911 44.56 -0.85 18.37
C THR A 911 45.68 -0.22 19.20
N MET A 912 45.51 1.01 19.68
CA MET A 912 46.48 1.68 20.55
C MET A 912 46.62 1.00 21.91
N ALA A 913 45.52 0.50 22.49
CA ALA A 913 45.56 -0.25 23.74
C ALA A 913 46.32 -1.58 23.60
N LEU A 914 46.13 -2.29 22.48
CA LEU A 914 46.89 -3.49 22.15
C LEU A 914 48.37 -3.17 21.95
N HIS A 915 48.70 -2.10 21.23
CA HIS A 915 50.08 -1.63 21.08
C HIS A 915 50.75 -1.36 22.43
N ALA A 916 50.08 -0.59 23.29
CA ALA A 916 50.56 -0.30 24.65
C ALA A 916 50.80 -1.60 25.44
N GLY A 917 49.91 -2.59 25.30
CA GLY A 917 50.06 -3.91 25.91
C GLY A 917 51.29 -4.68 25.41
N THR A 918 51.56 -4.68 24.10
CA THR A 918 52.71 -5.36 23.50
C THR A 918 54.05 -4.71 23.88
N VAL A 919 54.11 -3.36 23.90
CA VAL A 919 55.31 -2.61 24.31
C VAL A 919 55.67 -2.92 25.76
N LYS A 920 54.66 -2.99 26.65
CA LYS A 920 54.86 -3.36 28.06
C LYS A 920 55.47 -4.76 28.23
N LYS A 921 55.19 -5.69 27.32
CA LYS A 921 55.75 -7.05 27.32
C LYS A 921 57.15 -7.15 26.70
N GLY A 922 57.69 -6.06 26.16
CA GLY A 922 58.96 -6.07 25.43
C GLY A 922 58.86 -6.66 24.02
N GLU A 923 57.65 -6.79 23.47
CA GLU A 923 57.43 -7.28 22.11
C GLU A 923 57.61 -6.13 21.10
N LEU A 924 58.52 -6.30 20.14
CA LEU A 924 58.78 -5.35 19.06
C LEU A 924 57.71 -5.48 17.97
N ASN A 925 56.87 -4.45 17.82
CA ASN A 925 55.93 -4.33 16.71
C ASN A 925 56.53 -3.43 15.62
N GLU A 926 57.18 -4.02 14.60
CA GLU A 926 57.91 -3.29 13.55
C GLU A 926 57.02 -2.62 12.48
N ARG A 927 55.70 -2.72 12.54
CA ARG A 927 54.80 -1.93 11.66
C ARG A 927 53.55 -1.51 12.39
N GLY A 928 53.29 -0.21 12.40
CA GLY A 928 52.07 0.42 12.90
C GLY A 928 50.83 0.16 12.04
N ALA A 929 50.50 -1.11 11.82
CA ALA A 929 49.23 -1.57 11.27
C ALA A 929 48.84 -2.84 12.02
N PHE A 930 47.85 -2.73 12.91
CA PHE A 930 47.31 -3.90 13.59
C PHE A 930 46.23 -4.47 12.69
N SER A 931 46.48 -5.67 12.16
CA SER A 931 45.43 -6.47 11.57
C SER A 931 44.60 -7.11 12.68
N VAL A 932 43.43 -6.53 13.00
CA VAL A 932 42.49 -7.18 13.93
C VAL A 932 41.61 -8.11 13.10
N SER A 933 41.49 -9.38 13.47
CA SER A 933 40.51 -10.29 12.86
C SER A 933 39.27 -10.38 13.74
N ASP A 934 38.09 -10.18 13.20
CA ASP A 934 36.85 -10.52 13.91
C ASP A 934 36.69 -12.06 14.05
N PRO A 935 35.72 -12.56 14.84
CA PRO A 935 35.46 -14.00 15.00
C PRO A 935 35.14 -14.74 13.68
N ASP A 936 34.78 -14.00 12.63
CA ASP A 936 34.48 -14.51 11.29
C ASP A 936 35.72 -14.47 10.35
N GLY A 937 36.89 -14.08 10.88
CA GLY A 937 38.17 -14.10 10.16
C GLY A 937 38.43 -12.91 9.24
N ARG A 938 37.67 -11.81 9.36
CA ARG A 938 37.89 -10.62 8.52
C ARG A 938 39.01 -9.76 9.09
N LEU A 939 40.07 -9.55 8.30
CA LEU A 939 41.18 -8.67 8.66
C LEU A 939 40.83 -7.19 8.46
N TYR A 940 40.89 -6.42 9.54
CA TYR A 940 40.88 -4.96 9.53
C TYR A 940 42.33 -4.49 9.65
N GLN A 941 42.91 -4.01 8.54
CA GLN A 941 44.29 -3.53 8.48
C GLN A 941 44.47 -2.12 9.05
#